data_AF-A0A9P1DK33-F1
#
_entry.id   AF-A0A9P1DK33-F1
#
_cell.length_a   1.000
_cell.length_b   1.000
_cell.length_c   1.000
_cell.angle_alpha   90.00
_cell.angle_beta   90.00
_cell.angle_gamma   90.00
#
_symmetry.space_group_name_H-M   'P 1'
#
loop_
_entity.id
_entity.type
_entity.pdbx_description
1 polymer ?
#
loop_
_entity_poly.entity_id
_entity_poly.type
_entity_poly.pdbx_seq_one_letter_code
_entity_poly.pdbx_strand_id
1 'polypeptide(L)'
;MAALRSLSRSFQRAAPLFSRYAPAASFSTAQFKVCINGGAGGIGQPLTMLMAMNESVKEVSVQDVSMAAVPPAGVAADLGHLEFPSKVVGYATDPKVPATEQLEACLTGCNLVLIPAGMPRKPGMTRDDLFNINADIAKGVVEACAKFCPEAVVGIIVNPVNSIVPAMAELYKKKGLDPLKIVGVTSLDIVRANKFVAEITGKSPADIEVPVIGGHAGVTIMPVFSQDPISATISADKIPALDKRTQDGGTEVVEAKAGKGSATLSMAYSGARFGNKVLKGMAGTPTDECAYVASTVTDLPYFSSKVTFGKTGVEKIHPVGALNSYEEGRLKEAQRSTRAWNTSQGSERNSGAVQRPRAAQPVAGSRGENPGNFSPEKEEEVQSSQTVFCYCAKGISRSSSLVIAPLAAVVLAEVSLRSEEEHADPATRTERSQELPLLDEESNSLFLLLRGMTTVSFCEGPPPLAWLRSRLAAIIAANPWLSGHLRRNGVNDAVSLRFDAAGATREVQLLGSVNISSSTPYEVISQQISGSCAEVRPGLVCLQNSSEPLIRVSLCDGGFRDEFALIVSISHIVADGHTYYKLFEMLTQNVELTSLNPRRKVHFNQKRIQAVGQRQYDFIYSPQYVLNCLSGKLLYGKPRCRAYLVNSERVAEIKASQIKEHPDVPFVSTNDVLTSLFGRLIDARVCSMAINFRNRIAGICEDDAGNYQGLLCLGPKDFAEPASIRRLLQRGGTTGIYHEISNGADAVTPAPDFWQTLKSRLAVMTNWAFNQPQLEQCRMLLHLPHFDLEEVNSDMAVIFRPRAGELAVLTFLKDLDMDELVKEADGILGRPLSPEVFREKKSGCGLHVLQWVPLLFGERLQIYGVQHN
;
A
#
# COMPACT_ATOMS: atom_id res chain seq x y z
N MET A 1 77.48 7.73 1.11
CA MET A 1 76.72 8.24 2.27
C MET A 1 75.81 9.45 1.96
N ALA A 2 75.36 9.66 0.71
CA ALA A 2 74.32 10.65 0.38
C ALA A 2 73.09 10.05 -0.36
N ALA A 3 73.06 8.74 -0.62
CA ALA A 3 71.96 8.05 -1.31
C ALA A 3 71.14 7.09 -0.40
N LEU A 4 71.26 7.24 0.92
CA LEU A 4 70.63 6.35 1.91
C LEU A 4 69.63 7.08 2.85
N ARG A 5 69.23 8.31 2.51
CA ARG A 5 68.27 9.10 3.30
C ARG A 5 67.01 9.56 2.54
N SER A 6 66.80 9.18 1.27
CA SER A 6 65.57 9.53 0.51
C SER A 6 64.62 8.36 0.23
N LEU A 7 64.91 7.14 0.68
CA LEU A 7 64.07 5.96 0.43
C LEU A 7 63.15 5.55 1.60
N SER A 8 63.10 6.32 2.69
CA SER A 8 62.26 6.02 3.86
C SER A 8 60.86 6.65 3.83
N ARG A 9 60.40 7.22 2.71
CA ARG A 9 59.05 7.81 2.59
C ARG A 9 58.16 7.24 1.47
N SER A 10 58.59 6.23 0.73
CA SER A 10 57.83 5.72 -0.42
C SER A 10 57.49 4.22 -0.40
N PHE A 11 57.72 3.52 0.71
CA PHE A 11 57.45 2.07 0.85
C PHE A 11 56.44 1.69 1.95
N GLN A 12 55.48 2.58 2.26
CA GLN A 12 54.29 2.26 3.09
C GLN A 12 52.99 2.08 2.28
N ARG A 13 53.09 1.90 0.96
CA ARG A 13 51.96 1.54 0.10
C ARG A 13 52.31 0.36 -0.81
N ALA A 14 52.46 -0.82 -0.20
CA ALA A 14 52.29 -2.11 -0.86
C ALA A 14 52.11 -3.17 0.25
N ALA A 15 50.91 -3.70 0.40
CA ALA A 15 50.59 -4.74 1.37
C ALA A 15 51.27 -6.08 1.00
N PRO A 16 51.44 -6.99 1.97
CA PRO A 16 51.18 -8.41 1.77
C PRO A 16 49.91 -8.75 2.58
N LEU A 17 48.78 -9.14 2.01
CA LEU A 17 48.54 -10.46 1.42
C LEU A 17 49.06 -11.65 2.26
N PHE A 18 49.23 -11.50 3.58
CA PHE A 18 49.32 -12.61 4.55
C PHE A 18 48.88 -12.14 5.95
N SER A 19 47.57 -12.04 6.16
CA SER A 19 46.96 -11.99 7.51
C SER A 19 45.61 -12.74 7.58
N ARG A 20 45.27 -13.50 6.53
CA ARG A 20 44.22 -14.53 6.61
C ARG A 20 44.81 -15.74 7.32
N TYR A 21 44.66 -15.77 8.63
CA TYR A 21 44.78 -16.88 9.59
C TYR A 21 45.26 -16.27 10.92
N ALA A 22 44.50 -15.31 11.44
CA ALA A 22 44.43 -15.17 12.89
C ALA A 22 43.82 -16.49 13.42
N PRO A 23 44.33 -17.04 14.54
CA PRO A 23 43.74 -18.23 15.13
C PRO A 23 42.26 -17.93 15.41
N ALA A 24 41.39 -18.90 15.11
CA ALA A 24 39.96 -18.81 15.35
C ALA A 24 39.70 -18.05 16.65
N ALA A 25 39.14 -16.84 16.54
CA ALA A 25 38.72 -16.09 17.71
C ALA A 25 37.86 -17.05 18.53
N SER A 26 38.28 -17.35 19.75
CA SER A 26 37.48 -18.22 20.60
C SER A 26 36.08 -17.64 20.65
N PHE A 27 35.05 -18.44 20.39
CA PHE A 27 33.61 -18.08 20.48
C PHE A 27 33.17 -17.62 21.91
N SER A 28 34.13 -17.29 22.78
CA SER A 28 34.04 -16.93 24.20
C SER A 28 33.69 -15.45 24.46
N THR A 29 33.68 -14.59 23.44
CA THR A 29 33.41 -13.14 23.59
C THR A 29 31.93 -12.77 23.53
N ALA A 30 31.07 -13.65 23.01
CA ALA A 30 29.64 -13.40 22.89
C ALA A 30 28.93 -13.58 24.25
N GLN A 31 28.45 -12.49 24.86
CA GLN A 31 27.94 -12.49 26.23
C GLN A 31 26.48 -12.03 26.35
N PHE A 32 26.03 -11.17 25.43
CA PHE A 32 24.78 -10.44 25.59
C PHE A 32 23.64 -11.01 24.75
N LYS A 33 22.43 -11.01 25.33
CA LYS A 33 21.19 -11.28 24.59
C LYS A 33 20.49 -9.96 24.26
N VAL A 34 20.09 -9.81 23.00
CA VAL A 34 19.41 -8.61 22.49
C VAL A 34 18.05 -9.00 21.94
N CYS A 35 16.99 -8.26 22.27
CA CYS A 35 15.68 -8.42 21.65
C CYS A 35 15.39 -7.25 20.72
N ILE A 36 14.94 -7.54 19.50
CA ILE A 36 14.41 -6.56 18.56
C ILE A 36 12.89 -6.77 18.47
N ASN A 37 12.13 -5.89 19.11
CA ASN A 37 10.66 -5.90 19.08
C ASN A 37 10.16 -5.16 17.84
N GLY A 38 9.38 -5.83 16.99
CA GLY A 38 9.14 -5.39 15.60
C GLY A 38 10.28 -5.76 14.66
N GLY A 39 10.97 -6.87 14.95
CA GLY A 39 12.17 -7.34 14.25
C GLY A 39 11.94 -7.78 12.80
N ALA A 40 10.68 -7.99 12.39
CA ALA A 40 10.33 -8.31 11.00
C ALA A 40 9.88 -7.08 10.19
N GLY A 41 9.77 -5.90 10.82
CA GLY A 41 9.45 -4.64 10.16
C GLY A 41 10.60 -4.02 9.35
N GLY A 42 10.32 -2.91 8.66
CA GLY A 42 11.28 -2.27 7.75
C GLY A 42 12.56 -1.71 8.42
N ILE A 43 12.47 -1.30 9.69
CA ILE A 43 13.66 -1.01 10.53
C ILE A 43 14.19 -2.29 11.18
N GLY A 44 13.28 -3.17 11.62
CA GLY A 44 13.57 -4.38 12.38
C GLY A 44 14.52 -5.33 11.68
N GLN A 45 14.27 -5.67 10.42
CA GLN A 45 15.11 -6.63 9.68
C GLN A 45 16.57 -6.17 9.56
N PRO A 46 16.87 -4.97 9.01
CA PRO A 46 18.26 -4.51 8.94
C PRO A 46 18.88 -4.25 10.32
N LEU A 47 18.10 -3.85 11.34
CA LEU A 47 18.61 -3.69 12.70
C LEU A 47 19.00 -5.05 13.31
N THR A 48 18.16 -6.07 13.12
CA THR A 48 18.42 -7.45 13.57
C THR A 48 19.69 -7.99 12.91
N MET A 49 19.87 -7.77 11.60
CA MET A 49 21.08 -8.14 10.89
C MET A 49 22.33 -7.50 11.51
N LEU A 50 22.29 -6.18 11.74
CA LEU A 50 23.43 -5.45 12.32
C LEU A 50 23.76 -5.88 13.76
N MET A 51 22.75 -6.22 14.56
CA MET A 51 22.97 -6.74 15.92
C MET A 51 23.48 -8.18 15.92
N ALA A 52 23.06 -9.01 14.96
CA ALA A 52 23.58 -10.37 14.79
C ALA A 52 25.06 -10.37 14.35
N MET A 53 25.48 -9.37 13.58
CA MET A 53 26.89 -9.18 13.20
C MET A 53 27.79 -8.67 14.35
N ASN A 54 27.23 -8.33 15.51
CA ASN A 54 28.02 -7.88 16.66
C ASN A 54 28.56 -9.09 17.44
N GLU A 55 29.89 -9.24 17.47
CA GLU A 55 30.59 -10.34 18.16
C GLU A 55 30.31 -10.44 19.67
N SER A 56 29.88 -9.35 20.31
CA SER A 56 29.51 -9.36 21.74
C SER A 56 28.11 -9.93 21.99
N VAL A 57 27.31 -10.13 20.93
CA VAL A 57 25.93 -10.63 21.01
C VAL A 57 25.91 -12.14 20.82
N LYS A 58 25.45 -12.87 21.84
CA LYS A 58 25.29 -14.33 21.80
C LYS A 58 23.94 -14.77 21.26
N GLU A 59 22.90 -13.95 21.45
CA GLU A 59 21.55 -14.26 20.99
C GLU A 59 20.82 -12.98 20.57
N VAL A 60 20.20 -13.01 19.39
CA VAL A 60 19.26 -11.99 18.92
C VAL A 60 17.87 -12.61 18.84
N SER A 61 16.95 -12.13 19.69
CA SER A 61 15.54 -12.46 19.62
C SER A 61 14.84 -11.53 18.63
N VAL A 62 14.33 -12.08 17.54
CA VAL A 62 13.52 -11.38 16.55
C VAL A 62 12.08 -11.54 16.96
N GLN A 63 11.49 -10.52 17.56
CA GLN A 63 10.12 -10.57 18.02
C GLN A 63 9.23 -9.73 17.12
N ASP A 64 8.10 -10.29 16.70
CA ASP A 64 7.07 -9.56 15.95
C ASP A 64 5.67 -10.18 16.19
N VAL A 65 4.64 -9.53 15.68
CA VAL A 65 3.28 -10.09 15.68
C VAL A 65 3.14 -11.17 14.61
N SER A 66 2.27 -12.16 14.85
CA SER A 66 2.04 -13.30 13.95
C SER A 66 1.50 -12.89 12.57
N MET A 67 0.86 -11.72 12.48
CA MET A 67 0.34 -11.11 11.26
C MET A 67 1.35 -10.19 10.54
N ALA A 68 2.60 -10.12 10.99
CA ALA A 68 3.62 -9.35 10.29
C ALA A 68 3.81 -9.89 8.87
N ALA A 69 4.03 -8.98 7.90
CA ALA A 69 4.18 -9.34 6.47
C ALA A 69 5.30 -10.37 6.23
N VAL A 70 6.33 -10.35 7.08
CA VAL A 70 7.36 -11.38 7.14
C VAL A 70 7.29 -12.02 8.53
N PRO A 71 7.18 -13.36 8.64
CA PRO A 71 7.20 -14.02 9.94
C PRO A 71 8.57 -13.85 10.62
N PRO A 72 8.63 -13.58 11.94
CA PRO A 72 9.90 -13.43 12.66
C PRO A 72 10.76 -14.70 12.62
N ALA A 73 10.15 -15.89 12.52
CA ALA A 73 10.87 -17.14 12.31
C ALA A 73 11.59 -17.20 10.95
N GLY A 74 11.02 -16.58 9.91
CA GLY A 74 11.65 -16.47 8.59
C GLY A 74 12.86 -15.55 8.62
N VAL A 75 12.73 -14.38 9.26
CA VAL A 75 13.87 -13.46 9.48
C VAL A 75 14.97 -14.14 10.29
N ALA A 76 14.62 -14.87 11.34
CA ALA A 76 15.59 -15.59 12.15
C ALA A 76 16.31 -16.72 11.39
N ALA A 77 15.59 -17.44 10.52
CA ALA A 77 16.20 -18.47 9.67
C ALA A 77 17.19 -17.85 8.66
N ASP A 78 16.81 -16.75 8.01
CA ASP A 78 17.65 -16.03 7.06
C ASP A 78 18.95 -15.52 7.73
N LEU A 79 18.81 -14.77 8.83
CA LEU A 79 19.95 -14.24 9.57
C LEU A 79 20.75 -15.31 10.32
N GLY A 80 20.15 -16.49 10.58
CA GLY A 80 20.84 -17.64 11.14
C GLY A 80 21.91 -18.24 10.22
N HIS A 81 21.95 -17.86 8.94
CA HIS A 81 23.01 -18.24 8.00
C HIS A 81 24.26 -17.36 8.07
N LEU A 82 24.21 -16.26 8.81
CA LEU A 82 25.38 -15.38 8.97
C LEU A 82 26.51 -16.12 9.68
N GLU A 83 27.74 -15.97 9.20
CA GLU A 83 28.95 -16.58 9.79
C GLU A 83 29.43 -15.85 11.07
N PHE A 84 28.49 -15.51 11.95
CA PHE A 84 28.71 -14.80 13.21
C PHE A 84 28.26 -15.66 14.40
N PRO A 85 28.83 -15.44 15.61
CA PRO A 85 28.57 -16.29 16.77
C PRO A 85 27.13 -16.17 17.32
N SER A 86 26.39 -15.12 16.97
CA SER A 86 25.07 -14.88 17.52
C SER A 86 24.06 -15.92 17.05
N LYS A 87 23.33 -16.54 17.98
CA LYS A 87 22.14 -17.33 17.67
C LYS A 87 20.98 -16.38 17.37
N VAL A 88 20.28 -16.56 16.25
CA VAL A 88 19.09 -15.76 15.93
C VAL A 88 17.84 -16.62 16.14
N VAL A 89 16.86 -16.11 16.90
CA VAL A 89 15.64 -16.86 17.27
C VAL A 89 14.41 -16.00 17.02
N GLY A 90 13.44 -16.53 16.28
CA GLY A 90 12.18 -15.84 15.96
C GLY A 90 11.08 -16.12 16.97
N TYR A 91 10.36 -15.09 17.40
CA TYR A 91 9.22 -15.15 18.32
C TYR A 91 8.03 -14.43 17.71
N ALA A 92 7.01 -15.19 17.29
CA ALA A 92 5.74 -14.64 16.85
C ALA A 92 4.78 -14.51 18.04
N THR A 93 4.04 -13.41 18.09
CA THR A 93 3.07 -13.12 19.16
C THR A 93 1.68 -12.85 18.60
N ASP A 94 0.64 -13.26 19.32
CA ASP A 94 -0.73 -12.89 18.98
C ASP A 94 -1.04 -11.50 19.58
N PRO A 95 -1.37 -10.48 18.78
CA PRO A 95 -1.67 -9.15 19.31
C PRO A 95 -2.91 -9.11 20.22
N LYS A 96 -3.76 -10.15 20.22
CA LYS A 96 -4.90 -10.26 21.14
C LYS A 96 -4.51 -10.75 22.53
N VAL A 97 -3.33 -11.34 22.68
CA VAL A 97 -2.81 -11.84 23.95
C VAL A 97 -1.89 -10.78 24.57
N PRO A 98 -2.05 -10.43 25.85
CA PRO A 98 -1.16 -9.47 26.51
C PRO A 98 0.31 -9.87 26.37
N ALA A 99 1.17 -8.92 26.03
CA ALA A 99 2.61 -9.17 25.84
C ALA A 99 3.28 -9.80 27.08
N THR A 100 2.78 -9.49 28.28
CA THR A 100 3.19 -10.04 29.58
C THR A 100 2.90 -11.54 29.77
N GLU A 101 2.16 -12.16 28.86
CA GLU A 101 1.80 -13.59 28.89
C GLU A 101 2.54 -14.42 27.84
N GLN A 102 3.15 -13.79 26.84
CA GLN A 102 3.74 -14.49 25.69
C GLN A 102 5.19 -14.09 25.37
N LEU A 103 5.73 -13.04 25.98
CA LEU A 103 7.10 -12.58 25.74
C LEU A 103 8.16 -13.16 26.68
N GLU A 104 7.80 -14.05 27.61
CA GLU A 104 8.74 -14.60 28.60
C GLU A 104 9.98 -15.22 27.95
N ALA A 105 9.78 -16.14 27.01
CA ALA A 105 10.90 -16.83 26.34
C ALA A 105 11.77 -15.87 25.51
N CYS A 106 11.15 -14.85 24.93
CA CYS A 106 11.85 -13.82 24.15
C CYS A 106 12.71 -12.93 25.05
N LEU A 107 12.17 -12.47 26.18
CA LEU A 107 12.76 -11.42 27.00
C LEU A 107 13.65 -11.95 28.12
N THR A 108 13.45 -13.19 28.58
CA THR A 108 14.25 -13.76 29.67
C THR A 108 15.74 -13.74 29.31
N GLY A 109 16.52 -13.10 30.19
CA GLY A 109 17.97 -12.96 30.03
C GLY A 109 18.41 -11.88 29.04
N CYS A 110 17.50 -11.07 28.46
CA CYS A 110 17.86 -9.93 27.64
C CYS A 110 18.65 -8.89 28.43
N ASN A 111 19.70 -8.35 27.82
CA ASN A 111 20.48 -7.21 28.31
C ASN A 111 20.04 -5.90 27.64
N LEU A 112 19.59 -5.98 26.39
CA LEU A 112 19.16 -4.85 25.59
C LEU A 112 17.88 -5.23 24.84
N VAL A 113 16.87 -4.36 24.91
CA VAL A 113 15.64 -4.47 24.12
C VAL A 113 15.53 -3.21 23.27
N LEU A 114 15.51 -3.37 21.94
CA LEU A 114 15.28 -2.26 21.00
C LEU A 114 13.86 -2.37 20.47
N ILE A 115 13.11 -1.27 20.54
CA ILE A 115 11.68 -1.19 20.18
C ILE A 115 11.52 -0.28 18.96
N PRO A 116 11.83 -0.76 17.74
CA PRO A 116 11.40 -0.13 16.49
C PRO A 116 9.92 -0.40 16.16
N ALA A 117 9.26 -1.37 16.84
CA ALA A 117 7.87 -1.70 16.57
C ALA A 117 6.99 -0.46 16.71
N GLY A 118 6.36 -0.12 15.61
CA GLY A 118 5.43 0.96 15.50
C GLY A 118 4.71 0.82 14.18
N MET A 119 3.47 1.26 14.16
CA MET A 119 2.74 1.29 12.91
C MET A 119 3.29 2.46 12.08
N PRO A 120 3.63 2.27 10.80
CA PRO A 120 3.79 3.42 9.92
C PRO A 120 2.43 4.14 9.87
N ARG A 121 2.46 5.48 9.77
CA ARG A 121 1.24 6.27 9.63
C ARG A 121 0.44 5.73 8.44
N LYS A 122 -0.66 5.04 8.73
CA LYS A 122 -1.60 4.61 7.71
C LYS A 122 -2.40 5.84 7.26
N PRO A 123 -2.77 5.96 5.97
CA PRO A 123 -3.76 6.94 5.56
C PRO A 123 -4.97 6.89 6.52
N GLY A 124 -5.57 8.03 6.86
CA GLY A 124 -6.68 8.09 7.83
C GLY A 124 -6.33 8.10 9.32
N MET A 125 -5.16 7.58 9.69
CA MET A 125 -4.72 7.61 11.08
C MET A 125 -4.37 9.07 11.45
N THR A 126 -5.09 9.63 12.43
CA THR A 126 -4.74 10.95 12.96
C THR A 126 -3.36 10.86 13.63
N ARG A 127 -2.72 12.02 13.87
CA ARG A 127 -1.44 12.03 14.60
C ARG A 127 -1.60 11.45 16.00
N ASP A 128 -2.75 11.68 16.63
CA ASP A 128 -3.06 11.20 17.97
C ASP A 128 -3.38 9.69 17.97
N ASP A 129 -4.07 9.16 16.95
CA ASP A 129 -4.30 7.71 16.83
C ASP A 129 -2.99 6.94 16.66
N LEU A 130 -2.10 7.46 15.80
CA LEU A 130 -0.78 6.89 15.59
C LEU A 130 0.04 6.91 16.89
N PHE A 131 -0.03 8.03 17.63
CA PHE A 131 0.59 8.15 18.93
C PHE A 131 0.05 7.11 19.91
N ASN A 132 -1.28 7.00 20.06
CA ASN A 132 -1.91 6.07 20.99
C ASN A 132 -1.54 4.61 20.67
N ILE A 133 -1.61 4.22 19.40
CA ILE A 133 -1.24 2.85 18.97
C ILE A 133 0.23 2.56 19.29
N ASN A 134 1.13 3.47 18.92
CA ASN A 134 2.56 3.29 19.19
C ASN A 134 2.88 3.31 20.68
N ALA A 135 2.16 4.12 21.46
CA ALA A 135 2.27 4.16 22.92
C ALA A 135 1.77 2.86 23.56
N ASP A 136 0.66 2.28 23.06
CA ASP A 136 0.11 1.01 23.55
C ASP A 136 1.02 -0.17 23.21
N ILE A 137 1.58 -0.20 22.00
CA ILE A 137 2.59 -1.20 21.61
C ILE A 137 3.80 -1.08 22.54
N ALA A 138 4.35 0.13 22.71
CA ALA A 138 5.48 0.35 23.60
C ALA A 138 5.14 -0.06 25.04
N LYS A 139 3.96 0.30 25.53
CA LYS A 139 3.48 -0.03 26.88
C LYS A 139 3.47 -1.53 27.12
N GLY A 140 2.85 -2.31 26.24
CA GLY A 140 2.77 -3.76 26.40
C GLY A 140 4.15 -4.41 26.47
N VAL A 141 5.07 -3.98 25.60
CA VAL A 141 6.44 -4.50 25.55
C VAL A 141 7.23 -4.09 26.79
N VAL A 142 7.10 -2.83 27.22
CA VAL A 142 7.76 -2.28 28.42
C VAL A 142 7.24 -2.98 29.68
N GLU A 143 5.93 -3.24 29.79
CA GLU A 143 5.34 -4.03 30.88
C GLU A 143 5.87 -5.47 30.92
N ALA A 144 6.06 -6.09 29.75
CA ALA A 144 6.69 -7.40 29.66
C ALA A 144 8.18 -7.35 30.04
N CYS A 145 8.92 -6.31 29.64
CA CYS A 145 10.30 -6.10 30.04
C CYS A 145 10.42 -5.94 31.56
N ALA A 146 9.52 -5.16 32.18
CA ALA A 146 9.48 -4.99 33.64
C ALA A 146 9.26 -6.32 34.38
N LYS A 147 8.59 -7.30 33.76
CA LYS A 147 8.33 -8.62 34.33
C LYS A 147 9.47 -9.61 34.09
N PHE A 148 10.04 -9.65 32.89
CA PHE A 148 10.93 -10.73 32.45
C PHE A 148 12.40 -10.34 32.31
N CYS A 149 12.71 -9.05 32.15
CA CYS A 149 14.07 -8.53 32.05
C CYS A 149 14.20 -7.08 32.60
N PRO A 150 13.85 -6.82 33.87
CA PRO A 150 13.79 -5.47 34.44
C PRO A 150 15.14 -4.73 34.43
N GLU A 151 16.25 -5.47 34.35
CA GLU A 151 17.60 -4.91 34.29
C GLU A 151 18.06 -4.50 32.88
N ALA A 152 17.33 -4.91 31.85
CA ALA A 152 17.67 -4.59 30.47
C ALA A 152 17.56 -3.09 30.20
N VAL A 153 18.44 -2.57 29.36
CA VAL A 153 18.23 -1.25 28.76
C VAL A 153 17.16 -1.38 27.68
N VAL A 154 16.14 -0.54 27.73
CA VAL A 154 15.03 -0.52 26.77
C VAL A 154 15.16 0.72 25.87
N GLY A 155 15.68 0.51 24.66
CA GLY A 155 15.85 1.52 23.63
C GLY A 155 14.56 1.77 22.83
N ILE A 156 13.89 2.88 23.10
CA ILE A 156 12.67 3.30 22.40
C ILE A 156 13.06 3.99 21.08
N ILE A 157 12.76 3.32 19.96
CA ILE A 157 12.94 3.86 18.60
C ILE A 157 11.59 4.32 18.01
N VAL A 158 10.51 3.67 18.43
CA VAL A 158 9.15 4.02 17.98
C VAL A 158 8.83 5.49 18.26
N ASN A 159 8.24 6.13 17.25
CA ASN A 159 7.90 7.54 17.29
C ASN A 159 6.45 7.78 17.77
N PRO A 160 6.17 8.94 18.40
CA PRO A 160 7.10 10.03 18.74
C PRO A 160 7.89 9.77 20.04
N VAL A 161 9.22 9.74 19.96
CA VAL A 161 10.12 9.46 21.10
C VAL A 161 9.90 10.45 22.26
N ASN A 162 9.69 11.73 21.94
CA ASN A 162 9.52 12.81 22.94
C ASN A 162 8.34 12.57 23.91
N SER A 163 7.33 11.78 23.51
CA SER A 163 6.13 11.51 24.32
C SER A 163 6.07 10.06 24.82
N ILE A 164 6.58 9.10 24.05
CA ILE A 164 6.57 7.68 24.46
C ILE A 164 7.56 7.44 25.61
N VAL A 165 8.77 8.01 25.55
CA VAL A 165 9.79 7.80 26.61
C VAL A 165 9.32 8.26 27.99
N PRO A 166 8.75 9.48 28.16
CA PRO A 166 8.22 9.90 29.45
C PRO A 166 7.15 8.97 29.99
N ALA A 167 6.21 8.55 29.14
CA ALA A 167 5.12 7.65 29.53
C ALA A 167 5.65 6.28 30.01
N MET A 168 6.63 5.71 29.31
CA MET A 168 7.23 4.41 29.66
C MET A 168 8.12 4.49 30.90
N ALA A 169 8.88 5.58 31.06
CA ALA A 169 9.71 5.80 32.24
C ALA A 169 8.86 5.98 33.51
N GLU A 170 7.75 6.72 33.44
CA GLU A 170 6.80 6.83 34.55
C GLU A 170 6.12 5.49 34.86
N LEU A 171 5.85 4.65 33.86
CA LEU A 171 5.37 3.28 34.07
C LEU A 171 6.39 2.43 34.85
N TYR A 172 7.67 2.49 34.48
CA TYR A 172 8.76 1.82 35.20
C TYR A 172 8.85 2.29 36.65
N LYS A 173 8.85 3.60 36.85
CA LYS A 173 8.90 4.22 38.18
C LYS A 173 7.72 3.80 39.06
N LYS A 174 6.50 3.74 38.52
CA LYS A 174 5.31 3.23 39.24
C LYS A 174 5.42 1.76 39.65
N LYS A 175 6.21 0.97 38.93
CA LYS A 175 6.53 -0.43 39.27
C LYS A 175 7.75 -0.56 40.20
N GLY A 176 8.33 0.55 40.65
CA GLY A 176 9.53 0.57 41.50
C GLY A 176 10.83 0.27 40.74
N LEU A 177 10.82 0.36 39.41
CA LEU A 177 11.99 0.16 38.56
C LEU A 177 12.66 1.49 38.21
N ASP A 178 13.93 1.42 37.84
CA ASP A 178 14.72 2.59 37.47
C ASP A 178 14.27 3.18 36.12
N PRO A 179 13.75 4.43 36.09
CA PRO A 179 13.35 5.07 34.84
C PRO A 179 14.52 5.30 33.86
N LEU A 180 15.78 5.28 34.31
CA LEU A 180 16.96 5.41 33.44
C LEU A 180 17.25 4.16 32.60
N LYS A 181 16.53 3.05 32.84
CA LYS A 181 16.52 1.89 31.94
C LYS A 181 15.74 2.16 30.65
N ILE A 182 14.81 3.13 30.66
CA ILE A 182 14.06 3.56 29.47
C ILE A 182 14.81 4.68 28.77
N VAL A 183 15.28 4.42 27.54
CA VAL A 183 16.16 5.32 26.81
C VAL A 183 15.61 5.59 25.42
N GLY A 184 15.35 6.84 25.08
CA GLY A 184 14.99 7.25 23.71
C GLY A 184 16.19 7.28 22.79
N VAL A 185 16.12 6.54 21.68
CA VAL A 185 17.20 6.44 20.71
C VAL A 185 17.17 7.63 19.75
N THR A 186 17.99 8.64 20.03
CA THR A 186 18.13 9.85 19.19
C THR A 186 19.38 9.85 18.32
N SER A 187 20.08 8.72 18.23
CA SER A 187 21.38 8.61 17.56
C SER A 187 21.33 8.90 16.05
N LEU A 188 20.16 8.80 15.41
CA LEU A 188 20.02 9.15 14.00
C LEU A 188 20.30 10.63 13.74
N ASP A 189 19.98 11.51 14.69
CA ASP A 189 20.22 12.95 14.53
C ASP A 189 21.72 13.26 14.59
N ILE A 190 22.46 12.55 15.44
CA ILE A 190 23.94 12.62 15.51
C ILE A 190 24.55 12.10 14.21
N VAL A 191 24.07 10.96 13.71
CA VAL A 191 24.55 10.38 12.44
C VAL A 191 24.33 11.36 11.28
N ARG A 192 23.19 12.05 11.23
CA ARG A 192 22.91 13.10 10.25
C ARG A 192 23.82 14.31 10.42
N ALA A 193 23.95 14.84 11.63
CA ALA A 193 24.80 16.00 11.92
C ALA A 193 26.26 15.73 11.51
N ASN A 194 26.81 14.58 11.90
CA ASN A 194 28.17 14.19 11.52
C ASN A 194 28.34 14.07 10.01
N LYS A 195 27.35 13.46 9.32
CA LYS A 195 27.37 13.31 7.86
C LYS A 195 27.31 14.66 7.16
N PHE A 196 26.46 15.58 7.60
CA PHE A 196 26.32 16.90 6.97
C PHE A 196 27.52 17.81 7.23
N VAL A 197 28.13 17.74 8.43
CA VAL A 197 29.40 18.40 8.72
C VAL A 197 30.52 17.86 7.82
N ALA A 198 30.60 16.54 7.64
CA ALA A 198 31.58 15.92 6.76
C ALA A 198 31.43 16.40 5.31
N GLU A 199 30.20 16.51 4.81
CA GLU A 199 29.91 17.02 3.45
C GLU A 199 30.35 18.47 3.26
N ILE A 200 30.15 19.32 4.27
CA ILE A 200 30.52 20.75 4.20
C ILE A 200 32.03 20.96 4.34
N THR A 201 32.70 20.17 5.20
CA THR A 201 34.11 20.36 5.56
C THR A 201 35.08 19.50 4.74
N GLY A 202 34.57 18.47 4.04
CA GLY A 202 35.37 17.48 3.32
C GLY A 202 36.18 16.56 4.24
N LYS A 203 35.91 16.56 5.56
CA LYS A 203 36.58 15.70 6.54
C LYS A 203 35.92 14.33 6.63
N SER A 204 36.62 13.36 7.21
CA SER A 204 36.08 12.03 7.43
C SER A 204 34.95 12.07 8.47
N PRO A 205 33.78 11.45 8.21
CA PRO A 205 32.73 11.29 9.22
C PRO A 205 33.18 10.55 10.49
N ALA A 206 34.28 9.78 10.42
CA ALA A 206 34.84 9.07 11.56
C ALA A 206 35.54 10.00 12.58
N ASP A 207 35.94 11.19 12.15
CA ASP A 207 36.65 12.18 12.97
C ASP A 207 35.70 13.25 13.56
N ILE A 208 34.39 13.13 13.30
CA ILE A 208 33.37 14.11 13.65
C ILE A 208 32.42 13.51 14.68
N GLU A 209 32.19 14.22 15.79
CA GLU A 209 31.28 13.82 16.86
C GLU A 209 30.47 15.02 17.37
N VAL A 210 29.51 15.47 16.57
CA VAL A 210 28.59 16.57 16.93
C VAL A 210 27.57 16.08 17.95
N PRO A 211 27.53 16.64 19.17
CA PRO A 211 26.46 16.35 20.12
C PRO A 211 25.13 16.89 19.60
N VAL A 212 24.07 16.09 19.69
CA VAL A 212 22.70 16.55 19.37
C VAL A 212 21.84 16.39 20.61
N ILE A 213 21.39 17.52 21.14
CA ILE A 213 20.65 17.64 22.40
C ILE A 213 19.20 18.06 22.15
N GLY A 214 18.38 18.11 23.21
CA GLY A 214 16.98 18.53 23.12
C GLY A 214 16.00 17.36 23.08
N GLY A 215 15.40 17.11 21.92
CA GLY A 215 14.47 16.01 21.65
C GLY A 215 14.57 15.53 20.19
N HIS A 216 13.64 14.71 19.73
CA HIS A 216 13.66 14.01 18.44
C HIS A 216 12.53 14.42 17.46
N ALA A 217 12.07 15.67 17.49
CA ALA A 217 11.02 16.16 16.59
C ALA A 217 11.22 17.62 16.16
N GLY A 218 11.56 17.82 14.87
CA GLY A 218 11.69 19.15 14.27
C GLY A 218 12.59 20.07 15.10
N VAL A 219 12.06 21.22 15.53
CA VAL A 219 12.82 22.25 16.27
C VAL A 219 13.38 21.79 17.62
N THR A 220 12.92 20.66 18.17
CA THR A 220 13.51 20.10 19.40
C THR A 220 14.88 19.50 19.16
N ILE A 221 15.22 19.14 17.92
CA ILE A 221 16.51 18.57 17.54
C ILE A 221 17.51 19.72 17.50
N MET A 222 18.53 19.69 18.37
CA MET A 222 19.51 20.76 18.50
C MET A 222 20.94 20.22 18.38
N PRO A 223 21.55 20.25 17.18
CA PRO A 223 22.98 19.98 17.04
C PRO A 223 23.81 21.11 17.66
N VAL A 224 24.85 20.75 18.41
CA VAL A 224 25.77 21.69 19.06
C VAL A 224 27.11 21.68 18.33
N PHE A 225 27.15 22.35 17.18
CA PHE A 225 28.33 22.40 16.30
C PHE A 225 29.54 23.06 16.97
N SER A 226 29.36 23.92 17.96
CA SER A 226 30.51 24.52 18.67
C SER A 226 31.33 23.52 19.48
N GLN A 227 30.76 22.35 19.80
CA GLN A 227 31.39 21.35 20.67
C GLN A 227 32.19 20.27 19.94
N ASP A 228 32.12 20.23 18.61
CA ASP A 228 32.98 19.37 17.79
C ASP A 228 34.04 20.24 17.06
N PRO A 229 35.34 19.96 17.22
CA PRO A 229 36.41 20.82 16.68
C PRO A 229 36.35 21.05 15.17
N ILE A 230 35.82 20.09 14.40
CA ILE A 230 35.70 20.21 12.94
C ILE A 230 34.51 21.08 12.58
N SER A 231 33.34 20.83 13.17
CA SER A 231 32.14 21.61 12.92
C SER A 231 32.24 23.05 13.45
N ALA A 232 33.02 23.29 14.49
CA ALA A 232 33.34 24.64 14.97
C ALA A 232 34.13 25.49 13.95
N THR A 233 34.72 24.88 12.91
CA THR A 233 35.38 25.61 11.81
C THR A 233 34.41 26.08 10.72
N ILE A 234 33.15 25.63 10.76
CA ILE A 234 32.13 26.05 9.80
C ILE A 234 31.77 27.52 10.05
N SER A 235 31.71 28.29 8.96
CA SER A 235 31.39 29.71 9.03
C SER A 235 29.98 29.95 9.56
N ALA A 236 29.82 30.98 10.41
CA ALA A 236 28.58 31.24 11.14
C ALA A 236 27.35 31.45 10.23
N ASP A 237 27.54 31.94 9.00
CA ASP A 237 26.49 32.13 7.99
C ASP A 237 25.89 30.80 7.49
N LYS A 238 26.63 29.69 7.57
CA LYS A 238 26.17 28.36 7.13
C LYS A 238 25.49 27.55 8.23
N ILE A 239 25.70 27.92 9.50
CA ILE A 239 25.16 27.20 10.65
C ILE A 239 23.63 27.11 10.63
N PRO A 240 22.85 28.18 10.34
CA PRO A 240 21.40 28.09 10.34
C PRO A 240 20.83 27.09 9.31
N ALA A 241 21.42 27.05 8.11
CA ALA A 241 20.99 26.11 7.08
C ALA A 241 21.34 24.66 7.43
N LEU A 242 22.52 24.44 8.02
CA LEU A 242 22.96 23.12 8.49
C LEU A 242 22.09 22.61 9.66
N ASP A 243 21.79 23.48 10.62
CA ASP A 243 20.89 23.20 11.74
C ASP A 243 19.49 22.81 11.22
N LYS A 244 18.93 23.62 10.31
CA LYS A 244 17.62 23.36 9.71
C LYS A 244 17.57 22.02 8.96
N ARG A 245 18.58 21.71 8.14
CA ARG A 245 18.69 20.42 7.45
C ARG A 245 18.77 19.24 8.43
N THR A 246 19.45 19.41 9.56
CA THR A 246 19.52 18.39 10.61
C THR A 246 18.14 18.12 11.21
N GLN A 247 17.37 19.17 11.52
CA GLN A 247 16.00 19.07 12.04
C GLN A 247 15.04 18.42 11.04
N ASP A 248 15.19 18.75 9.75
CA ASP A 248 14.28 18.31 8.68
C ASP A 248 14.73 16.99 8.01
N GLY A 249 15.84 16.39 8.43
CA GLY A 249 16.40 15.20 7.78
C GLY A 249 15.48 13.98 7.78
N GLY A 250 14.47 13.93 8.67
CA GLY A 250 13.38 12.96 8.61
C GLY A 250 12.42 13.22 7.44
N THR A 251 12.01 14.47 7.29
CA THR A 251 11.11 14.94 6.23
C THR A 251 11.73 14.74 4.84
N GLU A 252 13.02 15.10 4.69
CA GLU A 252 13.78 14.92 3.44
C GLU A 252 13.69 13.46 2.92
N VAL A 253 13.83 12.48 3.82
CA VAL A 253 13.75 11.05 3.44
C VAL A 253 12.32 10.62 3.10
N VAL A 254 11.32 11.14 3.81
CA VAL A 254 9.90 10.83 3.52
C VAL A 254 9.52 11.36 2.13
N GLU A 255 9.95 12.58 1.81
CA GLU A 255 9.73 13.20 0.49
C GLU A 255 10.45 12.43 -0.62
N ALA A 256 11.72 12.07 -0.41
CA ALA A 256 12.49 11.26 -1.36
C ALA A 256 11.90 9.86 -1.58
N LYS A 257 11.25 9.29 -0.56
CA LYS A 257 10.49 8.04 -0.66
C LYS A 257 9.07 8.24 -1.20
N ALA A 258 8.71 9.44 -1.65
CA ALA A 258 7.38 9.81 -2.14
C ALA A 258 6.26 9.42 -1.15
N GLY A 259 6.50 9.59 0.15
CA GLY A 259 5.57 9.23 1.22
C GLY A 259 5.45 7.73 1.52
N LYS A 260 6.17 6.84 0.81
CA LYS A 260 6.14 5.38 1.00
C LYS A 260 7.02 4.92 2.18
N GLY A 261 6.87 5.59 3.32
CA GLY A 261 7.59 5.31 4.57
C GLY A 261 8.71 6.30 4.89
N SER A 262 9.28 6.17 6.08
CA SER A 262 10.36 7.02 6.61
C SER A 262 11.73 6.35 6.51
N ALA A 263 12.75 6.92 7.15
CA ALA A 263 14.08 6.34 7.23
C ALA A 263 14.05 4.94 7.87
N THR A 264 14.49 3.93 7.13
CA THR A 264 14.54 2.53 7.57
C THR A 264 15.98 2.07 7.77
N LEU A 265 16.79 2.11 6.72
CA LEU A 265 18.18 1.63 6.72
C LEU A 265 19.09 2.47 7.61
N SER A 266 19.04 3.80 7.48
CA SER A 266 19.83 4.71 8.33
C SER A 266 19.37 4.67 9.78
N MET A 267 18.07 4.47 10.04
CA MET A 267 17.56 4.27 11.39
C MET A 267 18.08 2.96 11.99
N ALA A 268 18.07 1.85 11.24
CA ALA A 268 18.64 0.58 11.67
C ALA A 268 20.15 0.71 11.98
N TYR A 269 20.92 1.38 11.13
CA TYR A 269 22.32 1.71 11.42
C TYR A 269 22.47 2.49 12.73
N SER A 270 21.67 3.54 12.93
CA SER A 270 21.74 4.35 14.16
C SER A 270 21.29 3.59 15.42
N GLY A 271 20.29 2.72 15.31
CA GLY A 271 19.86 1.83 16.40
C GLY A 271 20.92 0.81 16.77
N ALA A 272 21.62 0.24 15.77
CA ALA A 272 22.75 -0.66 16.01
C ALA A 272 23.95 0.09 16.62
N ARG A 273 24.25 1.31 16.15
CA ARG A 273 25.27 2.18 16.76
C ARG A 273 24.98 2.41 18.25
N PHE A 274 23.75 2.80 18.57
CA PHE A 274 23.29 2.98 19.96
C PHE A 274 23.44 1.68 20.76
N GLY A 275 22.91 0.57 20.23
CA GLY A 275 23.00 -0.74 20.89
C GLY A 275 24.45 -1.14 21.18
N ASN A 276 25.36 -0.92 20.23
CA ASN A 276 26.79 -1.21 20.38
C ASN A 276 27.44 -0.37 21.48
N LYS A 277 27.03 0.89 21.67
CA LYS A 277 27.50 1.74 22.78
C LYS A 277 27.01 1.20 24.12
N VAL A 278 25.73 0.86 24.23
CA VAL A 278 25.15 0.24 25.43
C VAL A 278 25.89 -1.06 25.79
N LEU A 279 26.05 -1.97 24.83
CA LEU A 279 26.71 -3.26 25.05
C LEU A 279 28.20 -3.11 25.42
N LYS A 280 28.92 -2.15 24.84
CA LYS A 280 30.30 -1.84 25.25
C LYS A 280 30.37 -1.34 26.69
N GLY A 281 29.43 -0.47 27.08
CA GLY A 281 29.25 -0.03 28.46
C GLY A 281 29.04 -1.21 29.40
N MET A 282 28.10 -2.10 29.04
CA MET A 282 27.79 -3.32 29.80
C MET A 282 28.98 -4.28 29.91
N ALA A 283 29.83 -4.35 28.87
CA ALA A 283 31.08 -5.10 28.88
C ALA A 283 32.17 -4.46 29.77
N GLY A 284 31.91 -3.30 30.37
CA GLY A 284 32.81 -2.60 31.27
C GLY A 284 33.69 -1.54 30.61
N THR A 285 33.46 -1.20 29.34
CA THR A 285 34.10 -0.05 28.68
C THR A 285 33.09 1.09 28.57
N PRO A 286 33.17 2.11 29.44
CA PRO A 286 32.23 3.23 29.38
C PRO A 286 32.20 3.88 27.99
N THR A 287 31.01 4.14 27.47
CA THR A 287 30.87 4.84 26.18
C THR A 287 29.86 5.96 26.26
N ASP A 288 30.14 7.04 25.54
CA ASP A 288 29.25 8.18 25.44
C ASP A 288 28.42 8.15 24.15
N GLU A 289 27.17 8.61 24.25
CA GLU A 289 26.25 8.92 23.15
C GLU A 289 25.20 9.92 23.65
N CYS A 290 24.54 10.69 22.77
CA CYS A 290 23.36 11.46 23.19
C CYS A 290 22.10 10.58 23.14
N ALA A 291 21.27 10.67 24.19
CA ALA A 291 20.04 9.91 24.30
C ALA A 291 18.97 10.67 25.10
N TYR A 292 17.70 10.48 24.75
CA TYR A 292 16.57 11.13 25.42
C TYR A 292 16.17 10.33 26.66
N VAL A 293 16.44 10.88 27.85
CA VAL A 293 16.26 10.20 29.14
C VAL A 293 15.60 11.11 30.17
N ALA A 294 15.14 10.54 31.29
CA ALA A 294 14.81 11.33 32.48
C ALA A 294 16.05 12.12 32.91
N SER A 295 15.94 13.43 33.02
CA SER A 295 17.11 14.31 33.15
C SER A 295 16.81 15.51 34.02
N THR A 296 17.85 16.00 34.70
CA THR A 296 17.85 17.24 35.48
C THR A 296 18.79 18.29 34.91
N VAL A 297 19.36 18.03 33.72
CA VAL A 297 20.28 18.95 33.02
C VAL A 297 19.60 20.26 32.64
N THR A 298 18.28 20.24 32.50
CA THR A 298 17.43 21.42 32.30
C THR A 298 16.26 21.37 33.28
N ASP A 299 15.39 22.38 33.25
CA ASP A 299 14.15 22.39 34.02
C ASP A 299 13.07 21.46 33.43
N LEU A 300 13.34 20.80 32.30
CA LEU A 300 12.48 19.77 31.72
C LEU A 300 12.75 18.41 32.38
N PRO A 301 11.71 17.60 32.66
CA PRO A 301 11.87 16.29 33.28
C PRO A 301 12.56 15.26 32.37
N TYR A 302 12.54 15.48 31.06
CA TYR A 302 13.19 14.64 30.05
C TYR A 302 13.92 15.52 29.05
N PHE A 303 15.12 15.10 28.68
CA PHE A 303 15.96 15.85 27.74
C PHE A 303 16.99 14.92 27.11
N SER A 304 17.30 15.14 25.83
CA SER A 304 18.43 14.49 25.17
C SER A 304 19.69 15.28 25.47
N SER A 305 20.68 14.61 26.06
CA SER A 305 22.02 15.12 26.28
C SER A 305 23.01 13.97 26.19
N LYS A 306 24.31 14.28 26.22
CA LYS A 306 25.34 13.24 26.29
C LYS A 306 25.16 12.45 27.59
N VAL A 307 25.14 11.12 27.48
CA VAL A 307 25.11 10.18 28.60
C VAL A 307 26.26 9.20 28.48
N THR A 308 26.77 8.71 29.60
CA THR A 308 27.72 7.59 29.65
C THR A 308 26.96 6.30 29.96
N PHE A 309 27.07 5.33 29.06
CA PHE A 309 26.66 3.96 29.29
C PHE A 309 27.78 3.18 29.99
N GLY A 310 27.48 2.62 31.15
CA GLY A 310 28.35 1.70 31.89
C GLY A 310 27.71 0.34 32.10
N LYS A 311 28.06 -0.34 33.19
CA LYS A 311 27.69 -1.75 33.41
C LYS A 311 26.20 -1.97 33.58
N THR A 312 25.49 -0.97 34.10
CA THR A 312 24.06 -1.04 34.44
C THR A 312 23.15 -0.27 33.50
N GLY A 313 23.68 0.30 32.41
CA GLY A 313 22.94 1.21 31.53
C GLY A 313 23.47 2.64 31.67
N VAL A 314 22.58 3.63 31.76
CA VAL A 314 22.97 5.04 31.92
C VAL A 314 23.52 5.27 33.32
N GLU A 315 24.81 5.55 33.45
CA GLU A 315 25.47 5.81 34.75
C GLU A 315 25.74 7.30 35.00
N LYS A 316 25.84 8.09 33.93
CA LYS A 316 26.11 9.53 34.02
C LYS A 316 25.34 10.28 32.94
N ILE A 317 24.68 11.36 33.35
CA ILE A 317 24.08 12.36 32.45
C ILE A 317 24.97 13.60 32.50
N HIS A 318 25.54 13.99 31.37
CA HIS A 318 26.45 15.13 31.30
C HIS A 318 25.67 16.44 31.13
N PRO A 319 26.19 17.57 31.64
CA PRO A 319 25.61 18.88 31.39
C PRO A 319 25.68 19.24 29.89
N VAL A 320 24.87 20.22 29.47
CA VAL A 320 24.84 20.70 28.07
C VAL A 320 26.23 21.12 27.57
N GLY A 321 27.09 21.66 28.44
CA GLY A 321 28.40 22.18 28.08
C GLY A 321 28.34 23.63 27.59
N ALA A 322 29.46 24.11 27.03
CA ALA A 322 29.55 25.46 26.49
C ALA A 322 28.75 25.59 25.20
N LEU A 323 28.06 26.73 25.02
CA LEU A 323 27.28 27.07 23.84
C LEU A 323 27.71 28.44 23.31
N ASN A 324 27.61 28.66 22.01
CA ASN A 324 27.72 30.00 21.42
C ASN A 324 26.37 30.74 21.45
N SER A 325 26.37 32.03 21.08
CA SER A 325 25.15 32.86 21.12
C SER A 325 24.00 32.35 20.25
N TYR A 326 24.29 31.70 19.11
CA TYR A 326 23.26 31.09 18.26
C TYR A 326 22.64 29.87 18.96
N GLU A 327 23.48 29.01 19.52
CA GLU A 327 23.07 27.80 20.22
C GLU A 327 22.33 28.10 21.53
N GLU A 328 22.71 29.15 22.28
CA GLU A 328 21.94 29.60 23.44
C GLU A 328 20.50 30.00 23.08
N GLY A 329 20.33 30.66 21.93
CA GLY A 329 19.02 30.98 21.36
C GLY A 329 18.24 29.72 20.98
N ARG A 330 18.89 28.79 20.28
CA ARG A 330 18.32 27.50 19.87
C ARG A 330 17.94 26.62 21.05
N LEU A 331 18.72 26.62 22.14
CA LEU A 331 18.40 25.87 23.35
C LEU A 331 17.08 26.33 23.95
N LYS A 332 16.85 27.64 24.06
CA LYS A 332 15.59 28.20 24.58
C LYS A 332 14.39 27.83 23.70
N GLU A 333 14.58 27.78 22.38
CA GLU A 333 13.53 27.36 21.46
C GLU A 333 13.24 25.85 21.56
N ALA A 334 14.28 25.02 21.56
CA ALA A 334 14.17 23.57 21.74
C ALA A 334 13.48 23.24 23.06
N GLN A 335 13.87 23.90 24.17
CA GLN A 335 13.25 23.71 25.48
C GLN A 335 11.76 24.09 25.49
N ARG A 336 11.39 25.22 24.88
CA ARG A 336 9.98 25.62 24.77
C ARG A 336 9.15 24.60 24.01
N SER A 337 9.67 24.11 22.88
CA SER A 337 8.98 23.10 22.07
C SER A 337 8.89 21.74 22.79
N THR A 338 9.98 21.27 23.40
CA THR A 338 10.00 20.02 24.17
C THR A 338 9.04 20.09 25.37
N ARG A 339 8.94 21.25 26.04
CA ARG A 339 7.95 21.44 27.12
C ARG A 339 6.53 21.18 26.62
N ALA A 340 6.17 21.73 25.46
CA ALA A 340 4.85 21.52 24.87
C ALA A 340 4.58 20.02 24.61
N TRP A 341 5.56 19.26 24.10
CA TRP A 341 5.46 17.81 23.92
C TRP A 341 5.29 17.03 25.23
N ASN A 342 5.97 17.46 26.30
CA ASN A 342 5.87 16.83 27.62
C ASN A 342 4.55 17.15 28.34
N THR A 343 3.97 18.34 28.13
CA THR A 343 2.73 18.76 28.80
C THR A 343 1.44 18.35 28.08
N SER A 344 1.39 18.45 26.74
CA SER A 344 0.16 18.29 25.96
C SER A 344 -0.33 16.85 25.80
N GLN A 345 0.50 15.86 26.12
CA GLN A 345 0.19 14.43 25.90
C GLN A 345 0.41 13.55 27.16
N GLY A 346 0.96 14.10 28.26
CA GLY A 346 1.40 13.31 29.43
C GLY A 346 0.63 13.50 30.74
N SER A 347 -0.17 14.56 30.90
CA SER A 347 -0.59 15.00 32.25
C SER A 347 -2.09 14.88 32.59
N GLU A 348 -3.01 14.74 31.62
CA GLU A 348 -4.46 14.70 31.94
C GLU A 348 -5.07 13.31 32.12
N ARG A 349 -4.32 12.21 31.92
CA ARG A 349 -4.89 10.84 31.96
C ARG A 349 -4.45 9.97 33.15
N ASN A 350 -3.72 10.53 34.11
CA ASN A 350 -3.06 9.76 35.18
C ASN A 350 -3.58 10.06 36.61
N SER A 351 -4.86 10.42 36.77
CA SER A 351 -5.51 10.51 38.09
C SER A 351 -6.74 9.60 38.19
N GLY A 352 -6.53 8.28 38.10
CA GLY A 352 -7.47 7.29 38.64
C GLY A 352 -7.45 7.32 40.16
N ALA A 353 -8.05 8.35 40.76
CA ALA A 353 -8.29 8.40 42.20
C ALA A 353 -9.55 7.58 42.51
N VAL A 354 -9.35 6.50 43.27
CA VAL A 354 -10.40 5.66 43.87
C VAL A 354 -11.38 6.55 44.66
N GLN A 355 -12.57 6.80 44.11
CA GLN A 355 -13.68 7.36 44.88
C GLN A 355 -14.52 6.23 45.46
N ARG A 356 -14.50 6.12 46.79
CA ARG A 356 -15.40 5.28 47.59
C ARG A 356 -16.86 5.70 47.36
N PRO A 357 -17.83 4.77 47.33
CA PRO A 357 -19.23 5.12 47.19
C PRO A 357 -19.73 5.80 48.48
N ARG A 358 -20.27 7.01 48.35
CA ARG A 358 -21.03 7.67 49.43
C ARG A 358 -22.45 7.12 49.46
N ALA A 359 -22.89 6.78 50.67
CA ALA A 359 -24.22 6.29 50.98
C ALA A 359 -25.33 7.25 50.53
N ALA A 360 -26.37 6.72 49.90
CA ALA A 360 -27.61 7.43 49.64
C ALA A 360 -28.52 7.35 50.87
N GLN A 361 -28.98 8.52 51.34
CA GLN A 361 -30.15 8.65 52.23
C GLN A 361 -31.37 9.09 51.41
N PRO A 362 -32.60 8.78 51.89
CA PRO A 362 -33.78 8.64 51.03
C PRO A 362 -34.56 9.96 50.90
N VAL A 363 -35.23 10.14 49.75
CA VAL A 363 -36.25 11.18 49.58
C VAL A 363 -37.61 10.53 49.35
N ALA A 364 -38.57 11.07 50.08
CA ALA A 364 -39.92 10.57 50.29
C ALA A 364 -40.85 10.75 49.07
N GLY A 365 -41.72 9.74 48.90
CA GLY A 365 -43.17 9.89 48.81
C GLY A 365 -43.79 10.70 47.67
N SER A 366 -44.51 10.00 46.79
CA SER A 366 -45.94 10.26 46.60
C SER A 366 -46.64 9.06 45.94
N ARG A 367 -47.84 8.77 46.45
CA ARG A 367 -48.69 7.62 46.16
C ARG A 367 -49.50 7.82 44.88
N GLY A 368 -49.78 6.71 44.19
CA GLY A 368 -50.89 6.55 43.25
C GLY A 368 -51.16 5.06 43.04
N GLU A 369 -52.32 4.59 43.47
CA GLU A 369 -52.72 3.17 43.59
C GLU A 369 -53.35 2.59 42.31
N ASN A 370 -52.98 1.32 42.02
CA ASN A 370 -53.83 0.16 41.63
C ASN A 370 -54.61 0.10 40.28
N PRO A 371 -55.09 -1.10 39.83
CA PRO A 371 -54.41 -2.40 39.68
C PRO A 371 -54.88 -3.21 38.41
N GLY A 372 -54.30 -4.40 38.14
CA GLY A 372 -54.93 -5.44 37.30
C GLY A 372 -53.94 -6.33 36.52
N ASN A 373 -53.49 -7.46 37.09
CA ASN A 373 -53.92 -8.84 36.78
C ASN A 373 -53.72 -9.31 35.32
N PHE A 374 -52.76 -10.21 35.08
CA PHE A 374 -52.93 -11.64 34.72
C PHE A 374 -51.60 -12.26 34.24
N SER A 375 -51.30 -13.47 34.72
CA SER A 375 -50.21 -14.39 34.32
C SER A 375 -50.71 -15.39 33.26
N PRO A 376 -50.00 -16.51 32.97
CA PRO A 376 -48.71 -16.70 32.26
C PRO A 376 -48.91 -17.65 31.04
N GLU A 377 -47.85 -18.36 30.57
CA GLU A 377 -47.76 -19.43 29.55
C GLU A 377 -46.93 -19.02 28.31
N LYS A 378 -46.00 -19.79 27.73
CA LYS A 378 -45.57 -21.19 27.91
C LYS A 378 -44.22 -21.37 27.17
N GLU A 379 -43.47 -22.35 27.66
CA GLU A 379 -42.29 -22.98 27.07
C GLU A 379 -42.52 -23.50 25.63
N GLU A 380 -41.46 -23.54 24.82
CA GLU A 380 -41.14 -24.75 24.05
C GLU A 380 -39.64 -24.76 23.68
N GLU A 381 -38.97 -25.76 24.23
CA GLU A 381 -37.65 -26.28 23.88
C GLU A 381 -37.89 -27.50 22.97
N VAL A 382 -37.02 -27.79 21.98
CA VAL A 382 -36.67 -29.17 21.53
C VAL A 382 -35.63 -29.15 20.37
N GLN A 383 -34.43 -29.64 20.76
CA GLN A 383 -33.57 -30.66 20.13
C GLN A 383 -32.96 -30.52 18.71
N SER A 384 -31.64 -30.32 18.74
CA SER A 384 -30.56 -31.20 18.23
C SER A 384 -30.85 -32.28 17.17
N SER A 385 -29.99 -32.33 16.15
CA SER A 385 -29.43 -33.59 15.62
C SER A 385 -28.04 -33.36 15.03
N GLN A 386 -27.03 -33.93 15.69
CA GLN A 386 -25.71 -34.24 15.14
C GLN A 386 -25.80 -35.52 14.31
N THR A 387 -24.99 -35.66 13.25
CA THR A 387 -24.28 -36.87 12.75
C THR A 387 -23.52 -36.45 11.47
N VAL A 388 -22.23 -36.11 11.50
CA VAL A 388 -21.04 -36.97 11.29
C VAL A 388 -21.14 -37.91 10.07
N PHE A 389 -20.43 -37.59 8.98
CA PHE A 389 -19.74 -38.61 8.18
C PHE A 389 -18.35 -38.13 7.76
N CYS A 390 -17.38 -38.92 8.17
CA CYS A 390 -15.96 -38.83 7.89
C CYS A 390 -15.66 -39.65 6.64
N TYR A 391 -14.81 -39.16 5.73
CA TYR A 391 -14.03 -40.04 4.86
C TYR A 391 -12.57 -39.59 4.85
N CYS A 392 -11.74 -40.46 5.43
CA CYS A 392 -10.29 -40.49 5.28
C CYS A 392 -9.91 -40.81 3.83
N ALA A 393 -8.89 -40.12 3.32
CA ALA A 393 -7.90 -40.73 2.44
C ALA A 393 -6.51 -40.39 2.99
N LYS A 394 -5.91 -41.39 3.68
CA LYS A 394 -4.50 -41.41 4.04
C LYS A 394 -3.68 -41.87 2.84
N GLY A 395 -2.56 -41.20 2.61
CA GLY A 395 -1.29 -41.83 2.22
C GLY A 395 -0.97 -41.93 0.73
N ILE A 396 -0.21 -40.96 0.21
CA ILE A 396 0.94 -41.26 -0.64
C ILE A 396 2.17 -40.53 -0.09
N SER A 397 3.25 -41.30 -0.08
CA SER A 397 4.58 -41.13 0.49
C SER A 397 5.38 -39.95 -0.07
N ARG A 398 6.29 -39.45 0.80
CA ARG A 398 7.57 -38.76 0.52
C ARG A 398 8.02 -38.71 -0.94
N SER A 399 8.32 -37.50 -1.43
CA SER A 399 9.66 -37.07 -1.87
C SER A 399 9.57 -35.94 -2.90
N SER A 400 10.57 -35.07 -2.89
CA SER A 400 10.87 -34.02 -3.87
C SER A 400 10.28 -32.63 -3.57
N SER A 401 11.06 -31.91 -2.76
CA SER A 401 11.11 -30.46 -2.68
C SER A 401 11.33 -29.86 -4.08
N LEU A 402 10.52 -28.87 -4.48
CA LEU A 402 10.94 -27.87 -5.45
C LEU A 402 10.41 -26.51 -5.01
N VAL A 403 11.36 -25.65 -4.66
CA VAL A 403 11.18 -24.26 -4.26
C VAL A 403 10.97 -23.43 -5.53
N ILE A 404 9.82 -22.75 -5.65
CA ILE A 404 9.63 -21.62 -6.55
C ILE A 404 8.92 -20.49 -5.78
N ALA A 405 9.44 -19.28 -6.00
CA ALA A 405 9.47 -18.08 -5.17
C ALA A 405 8.12 -17.38 -4.84
N PRO A 406 8.13 -16.41 -3.90
CA PRO A 406 6.96 -15.86 -3.23
C PRO A 406 6.40 -14.65 -3.99
N LEU A 407 5.44 -14.88 -4.89
CA LEU A 407 4.64 -13.80 -5.47
C LEU A 407 3.12 -14.02 -5.30
N ALA A 408 2.69 -15.25 -4.96
CA ALA A 408 1.28 -15.60 -4.73
C ALA A 408 0.83 -15.41 -3.26
N ALA A 409 1.74 -15.21 -2.32
CA ALA A 409 1.42 -15.22 -0.88
C ALA A 409 0.75 -13.92 -0.36
N VAL A 410 0.60 -12.90 -1.20
CA VAL A 410 0.02 -11.60 -0.80
C VAL A 410 -1.53 -11.59 -0.82
N VAL A 411 -2.18 -12.66 -1.30
CA VAL A 411 -3.63 -12.67 -1.56
C VAL A 411 -4.49 -13.33 -0.46
N LEU A 412 -3.92 -13.96 0.55
CA LEU A 412 -4.71 -14.67 1.56
C LEU A 412 -4.20 -14.44 2.99
N ALA A 413 -4.68 -13.37 3.64
CA ALA A 413 -4.78 -13.30 5.11
C ALA A 413 -5.50 -12.01 5.57
N GLU A 414 -6.81 -12.06 5.84
CA GLU A 414 -7.46 -11.24 6.87
C GLU A 414 -8.85 -11.82 7.18
N VAL A 415 -9.10 -12.18 8.44
CA VAL A 415 -10.22 -11.72 9.30
C VAL A 415 -9.95 -12.24 10.72
N SER A 416 -9.91 -11.37 11.74
CA SER A 416 -10.49 -11.69 13.05
C SER A 416 -10.66 -10.47 13.99
N LEU A 417 -11.89 -9.92 14.01
CA LEU A 417 -12.75 -9.51 15.14
C LEU A 417 -12.53 -8.19 15.96
N ARG A 418 -13.58 -7.36 15.91
CA ARG A 418 -14.31 -6.51 16.91
C ARG A 418 -14.21 -6.93 18.40
N SER A 419 -14.66 -6.14 19.40
CA SER A 419 -15.41 -4.87 19.52
C SER A 419 -15.36 -4.41 20.99
N GLU A 420 -15.51 -3.12 21.26
CA GLU A 420 -16.43 -2.60 22.29
C GLU A 420 -16.83 -1.15 21.97
N GLU A 421 -18.14 -0.86 22.03
CA GLU A 421 -18.78 0.44 21.71
C GLU A 421 -18.90 1.31 22.96
N GLU A 422 -18.65 2.62 22.79
CA GLU A 422 -18.96 3.70 23.74
C GLU A 422 -20.47 3.98 23.81
N HIS A 423 -20.95 4.20 25.04
CA HIS A 423 -22.17 4.95 25.33
C HIS A 423 -21.93 6.44 25.07
N ALA A 424 -22.72 7.05 24.17
CA ALA A 424 -22.81 8.49 24.02
C ALA A 424 -24.21 9.01 24.39
N ASP A 425 -24.21 10.11 25.13
CA ASP A 425 -25.29 10.88 25.73
C ASP A 425 -26.35 11.37 24.69
N PRO A 426 -27.66 11.15 24.90
CA PRO A 426 -28.68 11.42 23.90
C PRO A 426 -29.23 12.85 23.99
N ALA A 427 -28.52 13.84 23.45
CA ALA A 427 -29.06 15.20 23.38
C ALA A 427 -28.57 16.09 22.23
N THR A 428 -28.35 15.59 21.01
CA THR A 428 -28.41 16.39 19.76
C THR A 428 -28.48 15.48 18.55
N ARG A 429 -29.68 15.23 18.02
CA ARG A 429 -29.89 14.42 16.80
C ARG A 429 -30.40 15.34 15.68
N THR A 430 -29.48 15.91 14.91
CA THR A 430 -29.77 16.52 13.60
C THR A 430 -29.87 15.42 12.53
N GLU A 431 -30.69 15.65 11.51
CA GLU A 431 -31.26 14.63 10.63
C GLU A 431 -30.26 13.90 9.70
N ARG A 432 -30.10 12.59 9.97
CA ARG A 432 -29.91 11.41 9.07
C ARG A 432 -28.77 11.41 8.03
N SER A 433 -27.55 11.09 8.48
CA SER A 433 -26.52 10.45 7.64
C SER A 433 -26.96 9.05 7.18
N GLN A 434 -26.79 8.68 5.90
CA GLN A 434 -27.06 7.35 5.38
C GLN A 434 -25.78 6.50 5.35
N GLU A 435 -25.89 5.21 5.69
CA GLU A 435 -24.80 4.24 5.58
C GLU A 435 -25.31 3.02 4.79
N LEU A 436 -24.69 2.73 3.65
CA LEU A 436 -25.10 1.67 2.73
C LEU A 436 -24.02 0.59 2.64
N PRO A 437 -24.32 -0.69 2.88
CA PRO A 437 -23.36 -1.76 2.66
C PRO A 437 -23.01 -1.90 1.18
N LEU A 438 -21.73 -2.17 0.89
CA LEU A 438 -21.24 -2.47 -0.45
C LEU A 438 -21.30 -3.98 -0.74
N LEU A 439 -21.05 -4.37 -1.99
CA LEU A 439 -20.91 -5.79 -2.37
C LEU A 439 -19.66 -6.39 -1.73
N ASP A 440 -19.64 -7.71 -1.52
CA ASP A 440 -18.48 -8.39 -0.92
C ASP A 440 -17.20 -8.19 -1.75
N GLU A 441 -17.33 -8.10 -3.07
CA GLU A 441 -16.22 -7.82 -3.98
C GLU A 441 -15.72 -6.38 -3.90
N GLU A 442 -16.64 -5.42 -3.73
CA GLU A 442 -16.27 -4.02 -3.47
C GLU A 442 -15.58 -3.88 -2.10
N SER A 443 -15.77 -4.86 -1.22
CA SER A 443 -15.10 -4.98 0.07
C SER A 443 -13.83 -5.84 0.03
N ASN A 444 -13.54 -6.49 -1.09
CA ASN A 444 -12.40 -7.40 -1.25
C ASN A 444 -11.08 -6.62 -1.36
N SER A 445 -10.03 -7.13 -0.71
CA SER A 445 -8.70 -6.53 -0.69
C SER A 445 -8.10 -6.28 -2.08
N LEU A 446 -8.36 -7.16 -3.06
CA LEU A 446 -7.88 -6.97 -4.45
C LEU A 446 -8.57 -5.79 -5.13
N PHE A 447 -9.88 -5.64 -4.94
CA PHE A 447 -10.66 -4.54 -5.54
C PHE A 447 -10.32 -3.20 -4.87
N LEU A 448 -10.05 -3.21 -3.56
CA LEU A 448 -9.56 -2.06 -2.79
C LEU A 448 -8.18 -1.55 -3.26
N LEU A 449 -7.37 -2.38 -3.92
CA LEU A 449 -6.09 -1.95 -4.48
C LEU A 449 -6.22 -1.30 -5.87
N LEU A 450 -7.38 -1.42 -6.53
CA LEU A 450 -7.60 -0.81 -7.83
C LEU A 450 -7.71 0.72 -7.71
N ARG A 451 -7.14 1.42 -8.69
CA ARG A 451 -7.25 2.88 -8.85
C ARG A 451 -8.64 3.30 -9.31
N GLY A 452 -8.86 4.60 -9.45
CA GLY A 452 -10.07 5.11 -10.09
C GLY A 452 -10.13 4.75 -11.58
N MET A 453 -11.33 4.50 -12.10
CA MET A 453 -11.57 4.56 -13.55
C MET A 453 -11.37 5.99 -14.00
N THR A 454 -10.47 6.21 -14.95
CA THR A 454 -10.06 7.55 -15.36
C THR A 454 -10.14 7.69 -16.87
N THR A 455 -10.65 8.84 -17.32
CA THR A 455 -10.60 9.25 -18.74
C THR A 455 -10.02 10.65 -18.87
N VAL A 456 -9.48 10.95 -20.04
CA VAL A 456 -8.89 12.24 -20.41
C VAL A 456 -9.56 12.72 -21.68
N SER A 457 -10.15 13.91 -21.65
CA SER A 457 -10.81 14.53 -22.81
C SER A 457 -10.13 15.85 -23.12
N PHE A 458 -9.48 15.93 -24.28
CA PHE A 458 -8.87 17.15 -24.80
C PHE A 458 -9.90 17.97 -25.56
N CYS A 459 -9.99 19.25 -25.21
CA CYS A 459 -10.98 20.18 -25.75
C CYS A 459 -10.30 21.48 -26.20
N GLU A 460 -10.83 22.06 -27.26
CA GLU A 460 -10.44 23.36 -27.79
C GLU A 460 -11.51 24.40 -27.41
N GLY A 461 -11.06 25.60 -27.05
CA GLY A 461 -11.91 26.70 -26.59
C GLY A 461 -11.67 27.06 -25.11
N PRO A 462 -12.35 28.10 -24.60
CA PRO A 462 -12.15 28.55 -23.22
C PRO A 462 -12.63 27.50 -22.21
N PRO A 463 -11.82 27.12 -21.20
CA PRO A 463 -12.23 26.15 -20.18
C PRO A 463 -13.50 26.61 -19.43
N PRO A 464 -14.62 25.87 -19.48
CA PRO A 464 -15.91 26.32 -18.96
C PRO A 464 -16.02 26.05 -17.46
N LEU A 465 -15.06 26.56 -16.67
CA LEU A 465 -14.89 26.21 -15.26
C LEU A 465 -16.14 26.50 -14.40
N ALA A 466 -16.73 27.68 -14.56
CA ALA A 466 -17.91 28.07 -13.78
C ALA A 466 -19.10 27.14 -14.08
N TRP A 467 -19.33 26.86 -15.36
CA TRP A 467 -20.36 25.94 -15.81
C TRP A 467 -20.09 24.51 -15.29
N LEU A 468 -18.86 23.99 -15.44
CA LEU A 468 -18.48 22.66 -14.95
C LEU A 468 -18.65 22.52 -13.43
N ARG A 469 -18.29 23.54 -12.65
CA ARG A 469 -18.52 23.57 -11.19
C ARG A 469 -20.00 23.51 -10.85
N SER A 470 -20.82 24.33 -11.51
CA SER A 470 -22.27 24.32 -11.33
C SER A 470 -22.88 22.98 -11.74
N ARG A 471 -22.39 22.39 -12.83
CA ARG A 471 -22.86 21.12 -13.37
C ARG A 471 -22.52 19.96 -12.44
N LEU A 472 -21.29 19.89 -11.95
CA LEU A 472 -20.85 18.88 -10.99
C LEU A 472 -21.63 19.00 -9.67
N ALA A 473 -21.86 20.21 -9.17
CA ALA A 473 -22.68 20.42 -7.97
C ALA A 473 -24.11 19.88 -8.15
N ALA A 474 -24.72 20.11 -9.33
CA ALA A 474 -26.04 19.57 -9.63
C ALA A 474 -26.05 18.03 -9.76
N ILE A 475 -24.99 17.44 -10.34
CA ILE A 475 -24.83 15.97 -10.39
C ILE A 475 -24.73 15.39 -8.96
N ILE A 476 -23.94 16.01 -8.08
CA ILE A 476 -23.80 15.59 -6.68
C ILE A 476 -25.11 15.77 -5.92
N ALA A 477 -25.87 16.83 -6.18
CA ALA A 477 -27.19 17.01 -5.59
C ALA A 477 -28.17 15.90 -6.01
N ALA A 478 -28.14 15.48 -7.28
CA ALA A 478 -28.92 14.35 -7.77
C ALA A 478 -28.39 12.99 -7.29
N ASN A 479 -27.09 12.90 -6.96
CA ASN A 479 -26.40 11.68 -6.54
C ASN A 479 -25.52 11.93 -5.29
N PRO A 480 -26.10 12.19 -4.10
CA PRO A 480 -25.34 12.63 -2.91
C PRO A 480 -24.26 11.64 -2.47
N TRP A 481 -24.43 10.36 -2.78
CA TRP A 481 -23.48 9.28 -2.49
C TRP A 481 -22.10 9.48 -3.12
N LEU A 482 -21.98 10.29 -4.19
CA LEU A 482 -20.70 10.68 -4.78
C LEU A 482 -19.83 11.54 -3.85
N SER A 483 -20.46 12.26 -2.92
CA SER A 483 -19.77 13.06 -1.90
C SER A 483 -19.37 12.24 -0.67
N GLY A 484 -19.81 10.98 -0.60
CA GLY A 484 -19.60 10.08 0.53
C GLY A 484 -18.16 9.64 0.74
N HIS A 485 -17.97 8.85 1.79
CA HIS A 485 -16.72 8.20 2.13
C HIS A 485 -16.95 6.74 2.47
N LEU A 486 -15.93 5.92 2.25
CA LEU A 486 -15.96 4.50 2.56
C LEU A 486 -15.67 4.30 4.06
N ARG A 487 -16.28 3.28 4.66
CA ARG A 487 -16.10 2.90 6.06
C ARG A 487 -16.01 1.39 6.19
N ARG A 488 -15.16 0.90 7.09
CA ARG A 488 -15.06 -0.53 7.38
C ARG A 488 -15.99 -0.91 8.52
N ASN A 489 -16.80 -1.93 8.30
CA ASN A 489 -17.69 -2.52 9.30
C ASN A 489 -16.87 -3.47 10.18
N GLY A 490 -16.58 -3.11 11.43
CA GLY A 490 -15.58 -3.86 12.22
C GLY A 490 -15.82 -5.38 12.47
N VAL A 491 -17.01 -5.96 12.19
CA VAL A 491 -17.43 -7.35 12.57
C VAL A 491 -17.05 -8.32 11.48
N ASN A 492 -17.18 -7.89 10.24
CA ASN A 492 -17.03 -8.75 9.07
C ASN A 492 -16.11 -8.13 8.02
N ASP A 493 -15.38 -7.07 8.35
CA ASP A 493 -14.51 -6.31 7.44
C ASP A 493 -15.21 -5.77 6.18
N ALA A 494 -16.55 -5.86 6.10
CA ALA A 494 -17.32 -5.38 4.97
C ALA A 494 -17.23 -3.86 4.86
N VAL A 495 -17.18 -3.34 3.63
CA VAL A 495 -17.11 -1.90 3.39
C VAL A 495 -18.52 -1.36 3.22
N SER A 496 -18.79 -0.21 3.83
CA SER A 496 -20.01 0.58 3.64
C SER A 496 -19.67 1.94 3.04
N LEU A 497 -20.61 2.51 2.29
CA LEU A 497 -20.56 3.88 1.80
C LEU A 497 -21.43 4.75 2.71
N ARG A 498 -20.81 5.72 3.38
CA ARG A 498 -21.49 6.70 4.23
C ARG A 498 -21.55 8.05 3.55
N PHE A 499 -22.73 8.67 3.52
CA PHE A 499 -22.94 9.99 2.95
C PHE A 499 -24.13 10.70 3.59
N ASP A 500 -24.11 12.04 3.54
CA ASP A 500 -25.20 12.86 4.04
C ASP A 500 -26.14 13.27 2.91
N ALA A 501 -27.43 13.41 3.23
CA ALA A 501 -28.44 13.81 2.24
C ALA A 501 -28.21 15.23 1.69
N ALA A 502 -27.50 16.09 2.42
CA ALA A 502 -27.23 17.47 2.04
C ALA A 502 -26.11 17.62 0.97
N GLY A 503 -25.40 16.56 0.60
CA GLY A 503 -24.36 16.54 -0.44
C GLY A 503 -23.22 17.55 -0.20
N ALA A 504 -22.06 17.09 0.25
CA ALA A 504 -20.90 17.99 0.37
C ALA A 504 -20.46 18.46 -1.04
N THR A 505 -20.24 19.76 -1.21
CA THR A 505 -19.74 20.33 -2.47
C THR A 505 -18.32 19.81 -2.74
N ARG A 506 -18.16 18.99 -3.79
CA ARG A 506 -16.83 18.66 -4.35
C ARG A 506 -16.53 19.66 -5.47
N GLU A 507 -15.36 20.28 -5.41
CA GLU A 507 -14.96 21.29 -6.40
C GLU A 507 -14.22 20.66 -7.59
N VAL A 508 -14.41 21.27 -8.77
CA VAL A 508 -13.57 21.02 -9.95
C VAL A 508 -12.17 21.57 -9.68
N GLN A 509 -11.16 20.70 -9.79
CA GLN A 509 -9.76 21.05 -9.52
C GLN A 509 -9.14 21.73 -10.73
N LEU A 510 -8.39 22.81 -10.49
CA LEU A 510 -7.52 23.42 -11.48
C LEU A 510 -6.09 22.94 -11.24
N LEU A 511 -5.51 22.24 -12.20
CA LEU A 511 -4.18 21.64 -12.05
C LEU A 511 -3.19 22.30 -13.00
N GLY A 512 -2.27 23.09 -12.44
CA GLY A 512 -1.12 23.64 -13.17
C GLY A 512 0.07 22.68 -13.26
N SER A 513 0.05 21.58 -12.50
CA SER A 513 1.15 20.59 -12.42
C SER A 513 1.08 19.50 -13.49
N VAL A 514 -0.05 19.37 -14.19
CA VAL A 514 -0.25 18.40 -15.27
C VAL A 514 -0.22 19.16 -16.59
N ASN A 515 0.76 18.84 -17.43
CA ASN A 515 1.04 19.53 -18.68
C ASN A 515 0.97 18.52 -19.85
N ILE A 516 -0.24 18.36 -20.38
CA ILE A 516 -0.59 17.43 -21.46
C ILE A 516 -1.49 18.12 -22.50
N SER A 517 -1.48 17.59 -23.71
CA SER A 517 -2.28 18.02 -24.86
C SER A 517 -2.70 16.82 -25.73
N SER A 518 -3.55 17.07 -26.71
CA SER A 518 -4.05 16.13 -27.70
C SER A 518 -2.98 15.55 -28.63
N SER A 519 -1.76 16.08 -28.58
CA SER A 519 -0.56 15.59 -29.28
C SER A 519 0.51 14.99 -28.34
N THR A 520 0.27 15.01 -27.03
CA THR A 520 1.20 14.44 -26.04
C THR A 520 1.22 12.92 -26.14
N PRO A 521 2.40 12.26 -26.16
CA PRO A 521 2.48 10.79 -26.20
C PRO A 521 1.75 10.13 -25.03
N TYR A 522 1.08 9.00 -25.28
CA TYR A 522 0.26 8.30 -24.29
C TYR A 522 1.07 7.88 -23.06
N GLU A 523 2.33 7.48 -23.23
CA GLU A 523 3.19 7.13 -22.11
C GLU A 523 3.46 8.33 -21.19
N VAL A 524 3.55 9.54 -21.76
CA VAL A 524 3.72 10.79 -21.00
C VAL A 524 2.41 11.19 -20.32
N ILE A 525 1.28 11.05 -21.01
CA ILE A 525 -0.06 11.23 -20.39
C ILE A 525 -0.19 10.26 -19.20
N SER A 526 0.19 9.00 -19.39
CA SER A 526 0.13 8.00 -18.34
C SER A 526 0.99 8.38 -17.15
N GLN A 527 2.25 8.76 -17.38
CA GLN A 527 3.17 9.17 -16.32
C GLN A 527 2.74 10.41 -15.53
N GLN A 528 2.13 11.40 -16.19
CA GLN A 528 1.72 12.63 -15.52
C GLN A 528 0.42 12.49 -14.71
N ILE A 529 -0.49 11.63 -15.15
CA ILE A 529 -1.78 11.43 -14.48
C ILE A 529 -1.65 10.38 -13.37
N SER A 530 -1.02 9.24 -13.66
CA SER A 530 -0.94 8.10 -12.74
C SER A 530 -0.35 8.50 -11.40
N GLY A 531 -1.17 8.46 -10.35
CA GLY A 531 -0.74 8.68 -8.96
C GLY A 531 -0.62 10.16 -8.56
N SER A 532 -0.95 11.05 -9.49
CA SER A 532 -1.08 12.49 -9.26
C SER A 532 -2.37 12.83 -8.49
N CYS A 533 -2.60 14.12 -8.22
CA CYS A 533 -3.86 14.59 -7.65
C CYS A 533 -5.04 14.61 -8.65
N ALA A 534 -4.79 14.40 -9.95
CA ALA A 534 -5.83 14.37 -10.97
C ALA A 534 -6.72 13.11 -10.92
N GLU A 535 -6.22 12.03 -10.31
CA GLU A 535 -6.85 10.72 -10.24
C GLU A 535 -7.38 10.42 -8.82
N VAL A 536 -8.50 9.71 -8.72
CA VAL A 536 -9.00 9.16 -7.46
C VAL A 536 -8.04 8.08 -6.97
N ARG A 537 -7.63 8.19 -5.69
CA ARG A 537 -6.72 7.23 -5.07
C ARG A 537 -7.35 5.83 -4.99
N PRO A 538 -6.55 4.76 -4.85
CA PRO A 538 -7.09 3.41 -4.68
C PRO A 538 -8.14 3.31 -3.58
N GLY A 539 -9.11 2.40 -3.75
CA GLY A 539 -10.22 2.20 -2.81
C GLY A 539 -9.79 2.05 -1.34
N LEU A 540 -8.67 1.38 -1.10
CA LEU A 540 -8.05 1.21 0.22
C LEU A 540 -7.65 2.55 0.84
N VAL A 541 -7.13 3.48 0.04
CA VAL A 541 -6.77 4.83 0.47
C VAL A 541 -8.02 5.65 0.75
N CYS A 542 -9.07 5.53 -0.07
CA CYS A 542 -10.37 6.18 0.17
C CYS A 542 -11.10 5.62 1.41
N LEU A 543 -10.93 4.33 1.70
CA LEU A 543 -11.44 3.66 2.92
C LEU A 543 -10.71 4.10 4.17
N GLN A 544 -9.40 4.32 4.03
CA GLN A 544 -8.55 4.76 5.11
C GLN A 544 -8.75 6.25 5.39
N ASN A 545 -8.78 7.10 4.35
CA ASN A 545 -8.92 8.55 4.49
C ASN A 545 -10.28 9.05 3.98
N SER A 546 -11.20 9.38 4.90
CA SER A 546 -12.53 9.91 4.55
C SER A 546 -12.51 11.28 3.85
N SER A 547 -11.38 11.99 3.87
CA SER A 547 -11.24 13.23 3.11
C SER A 547 -11.02 12.98 1.61
N GLU A 548 -10.49 11.81 1.23
CA GLU A 548 -10.26 11.47 -0.18
C GLU A 548 -11.59 11.35 -0.90
N PRO A 549 -11.77 12.06 -2.03
CA PRO A 549 -13.00 11.96 -2.80
C PRO A 549 -13.10 10.64 -3.54
N LEU A 550 -14.33 10.16 -3.73
CA LEU A 550 -14.63 8.99 -4.58
C LEU A 550 -14.84 9.38 -6.05
N ILE A 551 -14.92 10.67 -6.36
CA ILE A 551 -14.96 11.25 -7.71
C ILE A 551 -14.08 12.51 -7.77
N ARG A 552 -13.26 12.63 -8.81
CA ARG A 552 -12.48 13.83 -9.13
C ARG A 552 -12.77 14.28 -10.55
N VAL A 553 -12.98 15.59 -10.70
CA VAL A 553 -13.07 16.28 -11.99
C VAL A 553 -12.00 17.35 -11.99
N SER A 554 -11.05 17.26 -12.91
CA SER A 554 -9.89 18.14 -12.97
C SER A 554 -9.77 18.77 -14.35
N LEU A 555 -9.39 20.05 -14.40
CA LEU A 555 -9.06 20.78 -15.61
C LEU A 555 -7.57 21.14 -15.60
N CYS A 556 -6.89 20.87 -16.71
CA CYS A 556 -5.49 21.16 -16.92
C CYS A 556 -5.35 22.01 -18.19
N ASP A 557 -4.87 23.24 -18.04
CA ASP A 557 -4.72 24.19 -19.16
C ASP A 557 -3.41 23.98 -19.94
N GLY A 558 -2.40 23.31 -19.35
CA GLY A 558 -1.14 22.92 -20.01
C GLY A 558 -0.28 24.06 -20.61
N GLY A 559 -0.79 25.29 -20.70
CA GLY A 559 -0.14 26.40 -21.40
C GLY A 559 -0.10 26.23 -22.93
N PHE A 560 -0.91 25.34 -23.50
CA PHE A 560 -1.00 25.15 -24.95
C PHE A 560 -2.09 26.08 -25.50
N ARG A 561 -1.80 26.81 -26.59
CA ARG A 561 -2.73 27.82 -27.13
C ARG A 561 -4.06 27.17 -27.50
N ASP A 562 -5.10 27.59 -26.77
CA ASP A 562 -6.53 27.28 -26.99
C ASP A 562 -6.97 25.84 -26.72
N GLU A 563 -6.16 25.01 -26.02
CA GLU A 563 -6.50 23.63 -25.65
C GLU A 563 -6.42 23.39 -24.14
N PHE A 564 -7.36 22.61 -23.58
CA PHE A 564 -7.29 22.10 -22.21
C PHE A 564 -7.66 20.61 -22.12
N ALA A 565 -7.22 19.95 -21.04
CA ALA A 565 -7.58 18.58 -20.72
C ALA A 565 -8.58 18.53 -19.55
N LEU A 566 -9.71 17.83 -19.76
CA LEU A 566 -10.65 17.42 -18.73
C LEU A 566 -10.34 15.99 -18.29
N ILE A 567 -9.99 15.81 -17.01
CA ILE A 567 -9.73 14.50 -16.40
C ILE A 567 -10.87 14.17 -15.45
N VAL A 568 -11.55 13.04 -15.68
CA VAL A 568 -12.61 12.55 -14.80
C VAL A 568 -12.23 11.19 -14.27
N SER A 569 -12.16 11.08 -12.95
CA SER A 569 -11.76 9.85 -12.24
C SER A 569 -12.78 9.47 -11.18
N ILE A 570 -13.18 8.20 -11.10
CA ILE A 570 -14.14 7.69 -10.11
C ILE A 570 -13.60 6.39 -9.51
N SER A 571 -13.69 6.23 -8.18
CA SER A 571 -13.26 5.01 -7.50
C SER A 571 -13.96 3.77 -8.05
N HIS A 572 -13.18 2.75 -8.43
CA HIS A 572 -13.70 1.45 -8.84
C HIS A 572 -14.54 0.76 -7.74
N ILE A 573 -14.44 1.18 -6.48
CA ILE A 573 -15.24 0.62 -5.38
C ILE A 573 -16.72 0.98 -5.49
N VAL A 574 -17.04 2.15 -6.05
CA VAL A 574 -18.43 2.63 -6.08
C VAL A 574 -19.05 2.65 -7.47
N ALA A 575 -18.25 2.40 -8.51
CA ALA A 575 -18.69 2.44 -9.89
C ALA A 575 -17.98 1.38 -10.74
N ASP A 576 -18.71 0.78 -11.67
CA ASP A 576 -18.19 0.11 -12.86
C ASP A 576 -18.27 1.04 -14.08
N GLY A 577 -17.82 0.57 -15.26
CA GLY A 577 -17.84 1.39 -16.47
C GLY A 577 -19.23 1.92 -16.85
N HIS A 578 -20.30 1.17 -16.54
CA HIS A 578 -21.68 1.63 -16.79
C HIS A 578 -22.05 2.80 -15.88
N THR A 579 -21.80 2.66 -14.58
CA THR A 579 -22.03 3.73 -13.60
C THR A 579 -21.20 4.97 -13.95
N TYR A 580 -19.92 4.76 -14.30
CA TYR A 580 -19.00 5.81 -14.71
C TYR A 580 -19.56 6.60 -15.89
N TYR A 581 -19.91 5.93 -16.99
CA TYR A 581 -20.31 6.61 -18.21
C TYR A 581 -21.70 7.25 -18.12
N LYS A 582 -22.61 6.75 -17.26
CA LYS A 582 -23.85 7.48 -16.94
C LYS A 582 -23.55 8.81 -16.23
N LEU A 583 -22.65 8.80 -15.25
CA LEU A 583 -22.24 10.04 -14.56
C LEU A 583 -21.46 10.98 -15.48
N PHE A 584 -20.61 10.41 -16.35
CA PHE A 584 -19.87 11.15 -17.35
C PHE A 584 -20.78 11.80 -18.40
N GLU A 585 -21.82 11.11 -18.84
CA GLU A 585 -22.84 11.67 -19.74
C GLU A 585 -23.59 12.84 -19.10
N MET A 586 -23.83 12.81 -17.77
CA MET A 586 -24.41 13.94 -17.05
C MET A 586 -23.50 15.18 -17.05
N LEU A 587 -22.20 15.07 -17.34
CA LEU A 587 -21.31 16.22 -17.55
C LEU A 587 -21.52 16.89 -18.92
N THR A 588 -22.45 16.42 -19.74
CA THR A 588 -22.81 17.01 -21.04
C THR A 588 -23.80 18.15 -20.88
N GLN A 589 -23.65 19.19 -21.71
CA GLN A 589 -24.63 20.28 -21.82
C GLN A 589 -26.01 19.75 -22.25
N ASN A 590 -27.07 20.27 -21.64
CA ASN A 590 -28.48 19.95 -21.96
C ASN A 590 -28.90 18.48 -21.75
N VAL A 591 -28.07 17.65 -21.10
CA VAL A 591 -28.48 16.31 -20.67
C VAL A 591 -29.24 16.39 -19.35
N GLU A 592 -30.26 15.56 -19.18
CA GLU A 592 -31.01 15.47 -17.93
C GLU A 592 -30.17 14.81 -16.82
N LEU A 593 -30.28 15.32 -15.59
CA LEU A 593 -29.61 14.74 -14.43
C LEU A 593 -30.45 13.58 -13.91
N THR A 594 -29.91 12.37 -13.94
CA THR A 594 -30.60 11.19 -13.41
C THR A 594 -30.07 10.82 -12.03
N SER A 595 -30.98 10.48 -11.12
CA SER A 595 -30.63 9.90 -9.82
C SER A 595 -30.36 8.41 -10.01
N LEU A 596 -29.14 7.96 -9.74
CA LEU A 596 -28.81 6.55 -9.72
C LEU A 596 -29.08 5.95 -8.33
N ASN A 597 -29.49 4.68 -8.27
CA ASN A 597 -29.72 3.98 -7.02
C ASN A 597 -28.41 3.43 -6.44
N PRO A 598 -27.87 3.97 -5.33
CA PRO A 598 -26.62 3.50 -4.74
C PRO A 598 -26.78 2.22 -3.90
N ARG A 599 -28.01 1.77 -3.62
CA ARG A 599 -28.23 0.59 -2.77
C ARG A 599 -27.82 -0.69 -3.49
N ARG A 600 -26.88 -1.43 -2.92
CA ARG A 600 -26.38 -2.68 -3.49
C ARG A 600 -27.43 -3.79 -3.44
N LYS A 601 -27.50 -4.57 -4.51
CA LYS A 601 -28.31 -5.79 -4.56
C LYS A 601 -27.48 -6.93 -3.94
N VAL A 602 -27.69 -7.18 -2.65
CA VAL A 602 -26.89 -8.13 -1.83
C VAL A 602 -26.76 -9.54 -2.42
N HIS A 603 -27.76 -10.02 -3.17
CA HIS A 603 -27.73 -11.34 -3.83
C HIS A 603 -27.05 -11.34 -5.20
N PHE A 604 -26.46 -10.22 -5.64
CA PHE A 604 -25.86 -10.11 -6.96
C PHE A 604 -24.70 -11.11 -7.15
N ASN A 605 -23.80 -11.24 -6.18
CA ASN A 605 -22.65 -12.16 -6.30
C ASN A 605 -23.10 -13.61 -6.55
N GLN A 606 -24.07 -14.10 -5.78
CA GLN A 606 -24.63 -15.44 -5.97
C GLN A 606 -25.31 -15.59 -7.33
N LYS A 607 -26.12 -14.60 -7.74
CA LYS A 607 -26.77 -14.61 -9.06
C LYS A 607 -25.77 -14.53 -10.21
N ARG A 608 -24.67 -13.79 -10.05
CA ARG A 608 -23.59 -13.73 -11.03
C ARG A 608 -22.87 -15.06 -11.11
N ILE A 609 -22.53 -15.70 -10.00
CA ILE A 609 -21.91 -17.04 -9.99
C ILE A 609 -22.82 -18.06 -10.68
N GLN A 610 -24.13 -18.00 -10.42
CA GLN A 610 -25.11 -18.81 -11.15
C GLN A 610 -25.13 -18.48 -12.64
N ALA A 611 -25.01 -17.20 -12.98
CA ALA A 611 -24.96 -16.75 -14.37
C ALA A 611 -23.68 -17.25 -15.06
N VAL A 612 -22.49 -16.88 -14.63
CA VAL A 612 -21.22 -17.19 -15.32
C VAL A 612 -20.73 -18.62 -15.10
N GLY A 613 -21.10 -19.22 -13.98
CA GLY A 613 -20.65 -20.53 -13.57
C GLY A 613 -19.52 -20.53 -12.56
N GLN A 614 -19.63 -21.41 -11.56
CA GLN A 614 -18.69 -21.51 -10.45
C GLN A 614 -17.24 -21.71 -10.93
N ARG A 615 -17.01 -22.63 -11.88
CA ARG A 615 -15.64 -22.90 -12.37
C ARG A 615 -14.99 -21.72 -13.09
N GLN A 616 -15.76 -20.96 -13.87
CA GLN A 616 -15.24 -19.78 -14.56
C GLN A 616 -14.98 -18.63 -13.58
N TYR A 617 -15.91 -18.45 -12.65
CA TYR A 617 -15.75 -17.49 -11.55
C TYR A 617 -14.49 -17.79 -10.74
N ASP A 618 -14.34 -19.02 -10.25
CA ASP A 618 -13.18 -19.44 -9.46
C ASP A 618 -11.86 -19.31 -10.23
N PHE A 619 -11.88 -19.55 -11.55
CA PHE A 619 -10.68 -19.44 -12.39
C PHE A 619 -10.13 -18.00 -12.44
N ILE A 620 -10.97 -16.99 -12.64
CA ILE A 620 -10.54 -15.58 -12.71
C ILE A 620 -9.91 -15.11 -11.39
N TYR A 621 -10.41 -15.63 -10.26
CA TYR A 621 -9.90 -15.31 -8.92
C TYR A 621 -8.85 -16.32 -8.42
N SER A 622 -8.41 -17.25 -9.27
CA SER A 622 -7.48 -18.31 -8.87
C SER A 622 -6.02 -17.81 -8.78
N PRO A 623 -5.19 -18.42 -7.90
CA PRO A 623 -3.77 -18.08 -7.81
C PRO A 623 -3.03 -18.23 -9.15
N GLN A 624 -3.40 -19.19 -10.00
CA GLN A 624 -2.76 -19.36 -11.32
C GLN A 624 -3.06 -18.23 -12.29
N TYR A 625 -4.28 -17.68 -12.28
CA TYR A 625 -4.64 -16.53 -13.10
C TYR A 625 -3.85 -15.30 -12.65
N VAL A 626 -3.85 -15.04 -11.34
CA VAL A 626 -3.09 -13.93 -10.73
C VAL A 626 -1.59 -14.06 -11.02
N LEU A 627 -1.01 -15.26 -10.86
CA LEU A 627 0.40 -15.52 -11.13
C LEU A 627 0.77 -15.32 -12.61
N ASN A 628 -0.09 -15.69 -13.56
CA ASN A 628 0.14 -15.42 -14.98
C ASN A 628 0.14 -13.90 -15.28
N CYS A 629 -0.85 -13.17 -14.75
CA CYS A 629 -0.89 -11.71 -14.89
C CYS A 629 0.40 -11.07 -14.33
N LEU A 630 0.84 -11.48 -13.14
CA LEU A 630 2.04 -10.94 -12.51
C LEU A 630 3.35 -11.36 -13.20
N SER A 631 3.45 -12.60 -13.69
CA SER A 631 4.67 -13.09 -14.37
C SER A 631 4.95 -12.31 -15.65
N GLY A 632 3.90 -11.91 -16.37
CA GLY A 632 4.08 -11.12 -17.58
C GLY A 632 4.67 -9.73 -17.33
N LYS A 633 4.51 -9.16 -16.12
CA LYS A 633 5.17 -7.89 -15.73
C LYS A 633 6.67 -8.06 -15.52
N LEU A 634 7.09 -9.21 -14.96
CA LEU A 634 8.50 -9.51 -14.71
C LEU A 634 9.27 -9.85 -15.99
N LEU A 635 8.59 -10.46 -16.97
CA LEU A 635 9.23 -10.98 -18.18
C LEU A 635 9.26 -10.01 -19.36
N TYR A 636 8.25 -9.15 -19.53
CA TYR A 636 8.04 -8.43 -20.81
C TYR A 636 8.07 -6.89 -20.71
N GLY A 637 8.37 -6.31 -19.53
CA GLY A 637 8.46 -4.86 -19.37
C GLY A 637 7.11 -4.12 -19.45
N LYS A 638 7.14 -2.81 -19.80
CA LYS A 638 5.92 -1.99 -19.92
C LYS A 638 5.19 -2.32 -21.24
N PRO A 639 3.85 -2.46 -21.24
CA PRO A 639 3.12 -2.73 -22.47
C PRO A 639 3.20 -1.55 -23.44
N ARG A 640 3.25 -1.86 -24.73
CA ARG A 640 3.17 -0.91 -25.83
C ARG A 640 1.72 -0.56 -26.07
N CYS A 641 1.45 0.74 -26.12
CA CYS A 641 0.12 1.27 -26.31
C CYS A 641 -0.11 1.68 -27.77
N ARG A 642 -1.19 1.19 -28.39
CA ARG A 642 -1.59 1.55 -29.75
C ARG A 642 -3.08 1.73 -29.85
N ALA A 643 -3.53 2.60 -30.76
CA ALA A 643 -4.95 2.78 -31.02
C ALA A 643 -5.25 2.84 -32.52
N TYR A 644 -6.32 2.18 -32.93
CA TYR A 644 -6.78 2.14 -34.32
C TYR A 644 -8.26 2.44 -34.40
N LEU A 645 -8.66 3.19 -35.44
CA LEU A 645 -10.08 3.38 -35.75
C LEU A 645 -10.67 2.07 -36.24
N VAL A 646 -11.91 1.78 -35.86
CA VAL A 646 -12.66 0.61 -36.33
C VAL A 646 -13.31 0.93 -37.66
N ASN A 647 -13.05 0.10 -38.67
CA ASN A 647 -13.70 0.19 -39.97
C ASN A 647 -15.16 -0.29 -39.85
N SER A 648 -16.09 0.67 -39.79
CA SER A 648 -17.51 0.37 -39.56
C SER A 648 -18.16 -0.36 -40.73
N GLU A 649 -17.72 -0.10 -41.97
CA GLU A 649 -18.22 -0.78 -43.17
C GLU A 649 -17.81 -2.26 -43.15
N ARG A 650 -16.51 -2.53 -42.92
CA ARG A 650 -15.99 -3.90 -42.82
C ARG A 650 -16.65 -4.68 -41.69
N VAL A 651 -16.86 -4.05 -40.53
CA VAL A 651 -17.58 -4.67 -39.41
C VAL A 651 -19.03 -4.98 -39.79
N ALA A 652 -19.71 -4.12 -40.55
CA ALA A 652 -21.07 -4.37 -41.02
C ALA A 652 -21.14 -5.56 -41.99
N GLU A 653 -20.19 -5.68 -42.91
CA GLU A 653 -20.06 -6.83 -43.82
C GLU A 653 -19.89 -8.14 -43.04
N ILE A 654 -18.98 -8.17 -42.06
CA ILE A 654 -18.73 -9.37 -41.23
C ILE A 654 -19.99 -9.76 -40.46
N LYS A 655 -20.69 -8.79 -39.85
CA LYS A 655 -21.95 -9.05 -39.16
C LYS A 655 -22.98 -9.69 -40.10
N ALA A 656 -23.13 -9.16 -41.31
CA ALA A 656 -24.06 -9.68 -42.30
C ALA A 656 -23.68 -11.11 -42.73
N SER A 657 -22.39 -11.38 -42.98
CA SER A 657 -21.90 -12.73 -43.32
C SER A 657 -22.16 -13.72 -42.20
N GLN A 658 -21.84 -13.34 -40.96
CA GLN A 658 -22.01 -14.20 -39.79
C GLN A 658 -23.49 -14.53 -39.52
N ILE A 659 -24.41 -13.57 -39.69
CA ILE A 659 -25.86 -13.84 -39.57
C ILE A 659 -26.34 -14.76 -40.68
N LYS A 660 -25.80 -14.63 -41.91
CA LYS A 660 -26.15 -15.49 -43.04
C LYS A 660 -25.66 -16.93 -42.86
N GLU A 661 -24.45 -17.10 -42.34
CA GLU A 661 -23.81 -18.40 -42.09
C GLU A 661 -24.38 -19.11 -40.86
N HIS A 662 -24.81 -18.34 -39.85
CA HIS A 662 -25.34 -18.83 -38.57
C HIS A 662 -26.78 -18.34 -38.34
N PRO A 663 -27.78 -18.92 -39.03
CA PRO A 663 -29.17 -18.46 -38.96
C PRO A 663 -29.81 -18.64 -37.57
N ASP A 664 -29.19 -19.41 -36.67
CA ASP A 664 -29.59 -19.56 -35.27
C ASP A 664 -29.28 -18.32 -34.40
N VAL A 665 -28.47 -17.39 -34.92
CA VAL A 665 -28.03 -16.19 -34.21
C VAL A 665 -28.77 -14.94 -34.74
N PRO A 666 -29.70 -14.32 -33.99
CA PRO A 666 -30.49 -13.19 -34.50
C PRO A 666 -29.73 -11.90 -34.82
N PHE A 667 -28.55 -11.65 -34.23
CA PHE A 667 -27.71 -10.50 -34.57
C PHE A 667 -26.28 -10.69 -34.06
N VAL A 668 -25.30 -10.09 -34.71
CA VAL A 668 -23.91 -10.00 -34.22
C VAL A 668 -23.57 -8.54 -33.90
N SER A 669 -23.01 -8.28 -32.72
CA SER A 669 -22.61 -6.94 -32.29
C SER A 669 -21.18 -6.60 -32.71
N THR A 670 -20.83 -5.30 -32.72
CA THR A 670 -19.43 -4.88 -32.95
C THR A 670 -18.50 -5.44 -31.88
N ASN A 671 -19.00 -5.56 -30.64
CA ASN A 671 -18.25 -6.14 -29.53
C ASN A 671 -17.88 -7.61 -29.80
N ASP A 672 -18.80 -8.39 -30.38
CA ASP A 672 -18.52 -9.80 -30.73
C ASP A 672 -17.42 -9.89 -31.81
N VAL A 673 -17.49 -9.01 -32.82
CA VAL A 673 -16.48 -8.94 -33.89
C VAL A 673 -15.10 -8.60 -33.33
N LEU A 674 -15.02 -7.55 -32.51
CA LEU A 674 -13.74 -7.08 -31.97
C LEU A 674 -13.16 -8.04 -30.92
N THR A 675 -13.98 -8.65 -30.06
CA THR A 675 -13.52 -9.68 -29.11
C THR A 675 -13.01 -10.92 -29.83
N SER A 676 -13.74 -11.40 -30.85
CA SER A 676 -13.29 -12.54 -31.67
C SER A 676 -11.97 -12.24 -32.38
N LEU A 677 -11.87 -11.06 -32.98
CA LEU A 677 -10.66 -10.60 -33.63
C LEU A 677 -9.48 -10.58 -32.67
N PHE A 678 -9.61 -9.89 -31.53
CA PHE A 678 -8.50 -9.71 -30.60
C PHE A 678 -8.02 -11.03 -30.00
N GLY A 679 -8.94 -11.90 -29.58
CA GLY A 679 -8.59 -13.22 -29.06
C GLY A 679 -7.79 -14.05 -30.05
N ARG A 680 -8.12 -13.97 -31.35
CA ARG A 680 -7.38 -14.65 -32.42
C ARG A 680 -6.03 -14.00 -32.72
N LEU A 681 -5.98 -12.67 -32.85
CA LEU A 681 -4.76 -11.94 -33.22
C LEU A 681 -3.60 -12.19 -32.25
N ILE A 682 -3.88 -12.27 -30.94
CA ILE A 682 -2.82 -12.47 -29.95
C ILE A 682 -2.60 -13.93 -29.57
N ASP A 683 -3.33 -14.85 -30.22
CA ASP A 683 -3.36 -16.29 -29.93
C ASP A 683 -3.65 -16.57 -28.43
N ALA A 684 -4.75 -16.00 -27.94
CA ALA A 684 -5.11 -16.09 -26.52
C ALA A 684 -5.54 -17.53 -26.16
N ARG A 685 -5.09 -18.07 -25.02
CA ARG A 685 -5.71 -19.32 -24.50
C ARG A 685 -7.06 -19.04 -23.83
N VAL A 686 -7.15 -17.88 -23.19
CA VAL A 686 -8.37 -17.37 -22.54
C VAL A 686 -8.48 -15.88 -22.85
N CYS A 687 -9.60 -15.50 -23.44
CA CYS A 687 -10.00 -14.10 -23.65
C CYS A 687 -11.14 -13.75 -22.69
N SER A 688 -10.86 -12.91 -21.71
CA SER A 688 -11.82 -12.46 -20.71
C SER A 688 -12.57 -11.24 -21.24
N MET A 689 -13.88 -11.36 -21.43
CA MET A 689 -14.72 -10.27 -21.93
C MET A 689 -15.58 -9.69 -20.81
N ALA A 690 -15.47 -8.38 -20.57
CA ALA A 690 -16.33 -7.69 -19.61
C ALA A 690 -17.80 -7.67 -20.06
N ILE A 691 -18.72 -8.00 -19.15
CA ILE A 691 -20.16 -8.03 -19.38
C ILE A 691 -20.89 -7.22 -18.30
N ASN A 692 -21.88 -6.43 -18.70
CA ASN A 692 -22.81 -5.75 -17.80
C ASN A 692 -24.04 -6.64 -17.56
N PHE A 693 -24.34 -6.93 -16.30
CA PHE A 693 -25.46 -7.79 -15.90
C PHE A 693 -26.77 -7.05 -15.65
N ARG A 694 -26.78 -5.71 -15.70
CA ARG A 694 -28.03 -4.92 -15.65
C ARG A 694 -28.96 -5.37 -16.77
N ASN A 695 -30.24 -5.54 -16.45
CA ASN A 695 -31.28 -6.11 -17.31
C ASN A 695 -31.03 -7.55 -17.81
N ARG A 696 -29.98 -8.24 -17.35
CA ARG A 696 -29.68 -9.64 -17.69
C ARG A 696 -29.91 -10.57 -16.51
N ILE A 697 -29.81 -10.04 -15.29
CA ILE A 697 -30.13 -10.73 -14.05
C ILE A 697 -31.33 -10.06 -13.41
N ALA A 698 -32.34 -10.85 -13.04
CA ALA A 698 -33.57 -10.34 -12.43
C ALA A 698 -33.29 -9.53 -11.16
N GLY A 699 -33.84 -8.30 -11.12
CA GLY A 699 -33.70 -7.36 -10.00
C GLY A 699 -32.47 -6.46 -10.05
N ILE A 700 -31.66 -6.53 -11.12
CA ILE A 700 -30.57 -5.59 -11.41
C ILE A 700 -31.00 -4.69 -12.57
N CYS A 701 -31.18 -3.41 -12.31
CA CYS A 701 -31.73 -2.43 -13.22
C CYS A 701 -30.67 -1.49 -13.79
N GLU A 702 -31.02 -0.78 -14.85
CA GLU A 702 -30.18 0.21 -15.55
C GLU A 702 -29.66 1.34 -14.65
N ASP A 703 -30.47 1.78 -13.70
CA ASP A 703 -30.23 2.89 -12.78
C ASP A 703 -29.48 2.48 -11.51
N ASP A 704 -29.20 1.19 -11.30
CA ASP A 704 -28.40 0.73 -10.17
C ASP A 704 -26.92 1.17 -10.32
N ALA A 705 -26.44 1.98 -9.38
CA ALA A 705 -25.04 2.37 -9.26
C ALA A 705 -24.24 1.34 -8.46
N GLY A 706 -23.01 1.09 -8.88
CA GLY A 706 -22.11 0.12 -8.28
C GLY A 706 -21.53 -0.87 -9.29
N ASN A 707 -20.87 -1.91 -8.78
CA ASN A 707 -20.21 -2.92 -9.62
C ASN A 707 -21.17 -4.06 -9.97
N TYR A 708 -21.83 -3.95 -11.14
CA TYR A 708 -22.69 -5.01 -11.69
C TYR A 708 -22.13 -5.56 -13.01
N GLN A 709 -20.81 -5.48 -13.18
CA GLN A 709 -20.06 -6.11 -14.26
C GLN A 709 -19.38 -7.40 -13.80
N GLY A 710 -19.00 -8.24 -14.75
CA GLY A 710 -18.11 -9.38 -14.52
C GLY A 710 -17.39 -9.78 -15.80
N LEU A 711 -16.59 -10.83 -15.73
CA LEU A 711 -15.79 -11.33 -16.85
C LEU A 711 -16.32 -12.69 -17.31
N LEU A 712 -16.55 -12.83 -18.61
CA LEU A 712 -16.79 -14.11 -19.27
C LEU A 712 -15.47 -14.64 -19.82
N CYS A 713 -15.08 -15.86 -19.45
CA CYS A 713 -13.88 -16.50 -19.99
C CYS A 713 -14.22 -17.22 -21.30
N LEU A 714 -13.65 -16.73 -22.41
CA LEU A 714 -13.79 -17.32 -23.74
C LEU A 714 -12.53 -18.12 -24.07
N GLY A 715 -12.66 -19.41 -24.40
CA GLY A 715 -11.57 -20.20 -24.96
C GLY A 715 -11.47 -20.06 -26.49
N PRO A 716 -10.47 -20.68 -27.14
CA PRO A 716 -10.24 -20.51 -28.57
C PRO A 716 -11.43 -20.85 -29.46
N LYS A 717 -12.24 -21.84 -29.06
CA LYS A 717 -13.47 -22.19 -29.78
C LYS A 717 -14.56 -21.13 -29.62
N ASP A 718 -14.63 -20.50 -28.45
CA ASP A 718 -15.69 -19.56 -28.09
C ASP A 718 -15.53 -18.23 -28.81
N PHE A 719 -14.29 -17.78 -29.03
CA PHE A 719 -13.98 -16.55 -29.77
C PHE A 719 -13.48 -16.79 -31.21
N ALA A 720 -13.51 -18.04 -31.71
CA ALA A 720 -13.09 -18.39 -33.07
C ALA A 720 -13.82 -17.54 -34.14
N GLU A 721 -15.10 -17.27 -33.91
CA GLU A 721 -15.93 -16.44 -34.77
C GLU A 721 -16.91 -15.58 -33.96
N PRO A 722 -17.33 -14.42 -34.47
CA PRO A 722 -18.27 -13.53 -33.76
C PRO A 722 -19.61 -14.19 -33.39
N ALA A 723 -20.14 -15.06 -34.26
CA ALA A 723 -21.40 -15.77 -34.00
C ALA A 723 -21.32 -16.71 -32.76
N SER A 724 -20.15 -17.33 -32.51
CA SER A 724 -19.94 -18.21 -31.36
C SER A 724 -20.05 -17.47 -30.03
N ILE A 725 -19.45 -16.28 -29.92
CA ILE A 725 -19.59 -15.40 -28.75
C ILE A 725 -21.05 -15.00 -28.55
N ARG A 726 -21.73 -14.64 -29.64
CA ARG A 726 -23.12 -14.22 -29.57
C ARG A 726 -24.06 -15.34 -29.13
N ARG A 727 -23.86 -16.55 -29.64
CA ARG A 727 -24.61 -17.75 -29.25
C ARG A 727 -24.47 -18.02 -27.75
N LEU A 728 -23.24 -17.88 -27.21
CA LEU A 728 -22.98 -17.94 -25.77
C LEU A 728 -23.80 -16.88 -25.01
N LEU A 729 -23.81 -15.63 -25.48
CA LEU A 729 -24.54 -14.54 -24.83
C LEU A 729 -26.07 -14.69 -24.89
N GLN A 730 -26.61 -15.25 -25.97
CA GLN A 730 -28.04 -15.46 -26.17
C GLN A 730 -28.61 -16.56 -25.30
N ARG A 731 -27.86 -17.66 -25.11
CA ARG A 731 -28.25 -18.76 -24.23
C ARG A 731 -28.47 -18.29 -22.77
N GLY A 732 -27.72 -17.28 -22.31
CA GLY A 732 -27.94 -16.67 -21.00
C GLY A 732 -29.07 -15.64 -20.91
N GLY A 733 -29.79 -15.34 -22.01
CA GLY A 733 -30.70 -14.20 -22.11
C GLY A 733 -32.09 -14.37 -21.47
N THR A 734 -32.71 -15.57 -21.52
CA THR A 734 -34.09 -15.78 -21.03
C THR A 734 -34.17 -16.44 -19.65
N THR A 735 -33.13 -17.15 -19.22
CA THR A 735 -33.06 -17.85 -17.92
C THR A 735 -31.97 -17.31 -16.99
N GLY A 736 -31.10 -16.40 -17.47
CA GLY A 736 -30.05 -15.76 -16.67
C GLY A 736 -28.81 -16.63 -16.40
N ILE A 737 -28.65 -17.78 -17.08
CA ILE A 737 -27.60 -18.77 -16.80
C ILE A 737 -26.69 -18.93 -18.03
N TYR A 738 -25.51 -18.31 -18.04
CA TYR A 738 -24.39 -18.64 -18.95
C TYR A 738 -23.70 -19.99 -18.59
N HIS A 739 -24.07 -20.63 -17.46
CA HIS A 739 -23.46 -21.84 -16.88
C HIS A 739 -24.02 -23.22 -17.33
N GLU A 740 -25.20 -23.32 -17.94
CA GLU A 740 -25.77 -24.63 -18.37
C GLU A 740 -24.92 -25.36 -19.43
N ILE A 741 -23.86 -24.70 -19.89
CA ILE A 741 -22.84 -25.19 -20.79
C ILE A 741 -21.80 -26.07 -20.06
N SER A 742 -22.20 -26.87 -19.06
CA SER A 742 -21.27 -27.72 -18.28
C SER A 742 -21.65 -29.20 -18.12
N ASN A 743 -22.79 -29.66 -18.66
CA ASN A 743 -23.20 -31.08 -18.57
C ASN A 743 -23.54 -31.76 -19.91
N GLY A 744 -23.36 -31.10 -21.05
CA GLY A 744 -23.56 -31.68 -22.39
C GLY A 744 -22.28 -31.69 -23.22
N ALA A 745 -22.20 -32.57 -24.23
CA ALA A 745 -21.02 -32.77 -25.10
C ALA A 745 -20.53 -31.52 -25.86
N ASP A 746 -21.33 -30.43 -25.87
CA ASP A 746 -21.01 -29.13 -26.48
C ASP A 746 -20.65 -28.05 -25.44
N ALA A 747 -20.09 -28.47 -24.30
CA ALA A 747 -19.74 -27.61 -23.17
C ALA A 747 -18.45 -26.77 -23.39
N VAL A 748 -18.35 -25.62 -22.72
CA VAL A 748 -17.29 -24.60 -22.84
C VAL A 748 -15.89 -25.21 -22.81
N THR A 749 -14.93 -24.58 -23.49
CA THR A 749 -13.51 -24.93 -23.32
C THR A 749 -13.16 -24.94 -21.83
N PRO A 750 -12.76 -26.08 -21.24
CA PRO A 750 -12.50 -26.14 -19.80
C PRO A 750 -11.40 -25.13 -19.42
N ALA A 751 -11.57 -24.54 -18.23
CA ALA A 751 -10.58 -23.63 -17.66
C ALA A 751 -9.21 -24.34 -17.65
N PRO A 752 -8.14 -23.67 -18.10
CA PRO A 752 -6.82 -24.28 -18.17
C PRO A 752 -6.34 -24.68 -16.77
N ASP A 753 -5.60 -25.79 -16.70
CA ASP A 753 -4.93 -26.19 -15.46
C ASP A 753 -3.82 -25.20 -15.06
N PHE A 754 -3.21 -25.40 -13.90
CA PHE A 754 -2.16 -24.52 -13.38
C PHE A 754 -1.03 -24.26 -14.38
N TRP A 755 -0.49 -25.31 -15.00
CA TRP A 755 0.66 -25.19 -15.91
C TRP A 755 0.27 -24.64 -17.27
N GLN A 756 -0.91 -25.04 -17.77
CA GLN A 756 -1.49 -24.47 -18.97
C GLN A 756 -1.69 -22.96 -18.79
N THR A 757 -2.25 -22.54 -17.65
CA THR A 757 -2.48 -21.12 -17.34
C THR A 757 -1.18 -20.34 -17.34
N LEU A 758 -0.13 -20.82 -16.65
CA LEU A 758 1.15 -20.11 -16.60
C LEU A 758 1.87 -19.97 -17.95
N LYS A 759 1.68 -20.92 -18.87
CA LYS A 759 2.28 -20.89 -20.22
C LYS A 759 1.44 -20.15 -21.26
N SER A 760 0.23 -19.74 -20.89
CA SER A 760 -0.75 -19.19 -21.82
C SER A 760 -0.70 -17.67 -21.88
N ARG A 761 -1.09 -17.13 -23.04
CA ARG A 761 -1.48 -15.72 -23.15
C ARG A 761 -2.92 -15.53 -22.66
N LEU A 762 -3.07 -14.60 -21.72
CA LEU A 762 -4.36 -14.16 -21.21
C LEU A 762 -4.69 -12.81 -21.84
N ALA A 763 -5.87 -12.72 -22.45
CA ALA A 763 -6.40 -11.50 -23.03
C ALA A 763 -7.53 -10.94 -22.19
N VAL A 764 -7.64 -9.62 -22.10
CA VAL A 764 -8.79 -8.92 -21.51
C VAL A 764 -9.38 -7.94 -22.51
N MET A 765 -10.68 -8.04 -22.77
CA MET A 765 -11.42 -7.12 -23.62
C MET A 765 -12.49 -6.39 -22.79
N THR A 766 -12.48 -5.06 -22.84
CA THR A 766 -13.48 -4.22 -22.19
C THR A 766 -14.05 -3.17 -23.15
N ASN A 767 -15.27 -2.73 -22.88
CA ASN A 767 -16.02 -1.84 -23.76
C ASN A 767 -16.47 -0.58 -23.04
N TRP A 768 -15.89 0.54 -23.46
CA TRP A 768 -16.02 1.90 -22.95
C TRP A 768 -16.58 2.82 -24.07
N ALA A 769 -17.28 2.26 -25.06
CA ALA A 769 -17.76 2.97 -26.25
C ALA A 769 -19.06 3.75 -26.00
N PHE A 770 -19.02 4.66 -25.03
CA PHE A 770 -20.14 5.54 -24.68
C PHE A 770 -20.02 6.91 -25.37
N ASN A 771 -21.10 7.68 -25.30
CA ASN A 771 -21.11 9.04 -25.83
C ASN A 771 -20.19 9.94 -25.01
N GLN A 772 -19.52 10.86 -25.70
CA GLN A 772 -18.58 11.77 -25.10
C GLN A 772 -19.26 13.09 -24.68
N PRO A 773 -18.82 13.74 -23.58
CA PRO A 773 -19.50 14.90 -23.04
C PRO A 773 -19.30 16.12 -23.93
N GLN A 774 -20.39 16.73 -24.35
CA GLN A 774 -20.34 18.02 -25.02
C GLN A 774 -20.30 19.11 -23.95
N LEU A 775 -19.15 19.78 -23.83
CA LEU A 775 -18.96 20.88 -22.89
C LEU A 775 -19.42 22.20 -23.52
N GLU A 776 -19.93 23.12 -22.70
CA GLU A 776 -20.38 24.42 -23.17
C GLU A 776 -19.24 25.20 -23.85
N GLN A 777 -19.51 25.70 -25.06
CA GLN A 777 -18.59 26.53 -25.86
C GLN A 777 -17.22 25.89 -26.19
N CYS A 778 -17.10 24.56 -26.08
CA CYS A 778 -15.86 23.83 -26.37
C CYS A 778 -16.06 22.80 -27.47
N ARG A 779 -15.00 22.57 -28.26
CA ARG A 779 -14.94 21.50 -29.25
C ARG A 779 -14.06 20.37 -28.73
N MET A 780 -14.60 19.16 -28.63
CA MET A 780 -13.79 18.00 -28.24
C MET A 780 -12.86 17.55 -29.36
N LEU A 781 -11.57 17.44 -29.06
CA LEU A 781 -10.54 17.00 -30.00
C LEU A 781 -10.29 15.50 -29.94
N LEU A 782 -10.18 14.97 -28.71
CA LEU A 782 -9.82 13.57 -28.46
C LEU A 782 -10.22 13.16 -27.04
N HIS A 783 -10.96 12.07 -26.91
CA HIS A 783 -11.22 11.39 -25.64
C HIS A 783 -10.42 10.09 -25.53
N LEU A 784 -9.83 9.81 -24.38
CA LEU A 784 -9.01 8.63 -24.13
C LEU A 784 -9.37 7.97 -22.79
N PRO A 785 -9.58 6.64 -22.76
CA PRO A 785 -9.40 5.85 -21.55
C PRO A 785 -7.97 5.96 -21.04
N HIS A 786 -7.80 6.15 -19.73
CA HIS A 786 -6.48 6.24 -19.11
C HIS A 786 -6.20 5.02 -18.23
N PHE A 787 -5.02 4.43 -18.43
CA PHE A 787 -4.46 3.36 -17.61
C PHE A 787 -3.05 3.72 -17.15
N ASP A 788 -2.70 3.32 -15.93
CA ASP A 788 -1.31 3.27 -15.49
C ASP A 788 -0.61 2.10 -16.19
N LEU A 789 0.32 2.41 -17.08
CA LEU A 789 1.05 1.39 -17.84
C LEU A 789 1.87 0.44 -16.93
N GLU A 790 2.14 0.82 -15.68
CA GLU A 790 2.79 -0.05 -14.71
C GLU A 790 1.85 -1.07 -14.05
N GLU A 791 0.53 -0.90 -14.19
CA GLU A 791 -0.50 -1.74 -13.58
C GLU A 791 -1.22 -2.65 -14.59
N VAL A 792 -0.99 -2.46 -15.89
CA VAL A 792 -1.53 -3.33 -16.94
C VAL A 792 -0.75 -4.65 -17.01
N ASN A 793 -1.35 -5.70 -16.45
CA ASN A 793 -0.71 -7.00 -16.22
C ASN A 793 -1.09 -8.10 -17.22
N SER A 794 -1.88 -7.81 -18.25
CA SER A 794 -2.27 -8.77 -19.31
C SER A 794 -2.38 -8.03 -20.64
N ASP A 795 -2.34 -8.76 -21.75
CA ASP A 795 -2.65 -8.17 -23.05
C ASP A 795 -4.12 -7.73 -23.03
N MET A 796 -4.34 -6.44 -23.28
CA MET A 796 -5.64 -5.83 -23.05
C MET A 796 -6.06 -4.97 -24.23
N ALA A 797 -7.36 -4.98 -24.51
CA ALA A 797 -7.99 -4.10 -25.49
C ALA A 797 -9.22 -3.40 -24.89
N VAL A 798 -9.34 -2.11 -25.20
CA VAL A 798 -10.44 -1.24 -24.79
C VAL A 798 -11.11 -0.68 -26.03
N ILE A 799 -12.39 -1.03 -26.23
CA ILE A 799 -13.21 -0.45 -27.28
C ILE A 799 -13.76 0.89 -26.76
N PHE A 800 -13.53 2.00 -27.46
CA PHE A 800 -13.95 3.32 -26.99
C PHE A 800 -14.31 4.26 -28.15
N ARG A 801 -14.92 5.40 -27.84
CA ARG A 801 -15.23 6.46 -28.82
C ARG A 801 -14.28 7.63 -28.66
N PRO A 802 -13.26 7.80 -29.51
CA PRO A 802 -12.31 8.91 -29.37
C PRO A 802 -12.92 10.26 -29.72
N ARG A 803 -13.90 10.27 -30.63
CA ARG A 803 -14.64 11.43 -31.13
C ARG A 803 -16.08 11.02 -31.47
N ALA A 804 -16.96 12.00 -31.62
CA ALA A 804 -18.34 11.75 -32.06
C ALA A 804 -18.37 10.99 -33.40
N GLY A 805 -19.18 9.93 -33.49
CA GLY A 805 -19.29 9.09 -34.68
C GLY A 805 -18.15 8.10 -34.90
N GLU A 806 -16.99 8.29 -34.26
CA GLU A 806 -15.85 7.37 -34.37
C GLU A 806 -15.93 6.25 -33.32
N LEU A 807 -15.35 5.09 -33.67
CA LEU A 807 -15.11 3.97 -32.78
C LEU A 807 -13.65 3.55 -32.95
N ALA A 808 -12.97 3.25 -31.85
CA ALA A 808 -11.57 2.83 -31.86
C ALA A 808 -11.32 1.68 -30.88
N VAL A 809 -10.21 0.99 -31.08
CA VAL A 809 -9.66 0.01 -30.13
C VAL A 809 -8.30 0.51 -29.67
N LEU A 810 -8.16 0.68 -28.36
CA LEU A 810 -6.90 0.94 -27.66
C LEU A 810 -6.34 -0.39 -27.15
N THR A 811 -5.13 -0.75 -27.54
CA THR A 811 -4.48 -2.00 -27.14
C THR A 811 -3.26 -1.73 -26.28
N PHE A 812 -3.04 -2.63 -25.32
CA PHE A 812 -1.87 -2.69 -24.45
C PHE A 812 -1.25 -4.07 -24.65
N LEU A 813 -0.19 -4.15 -25.47
CA LEU A 813 0.46 -5.41 -25.80
C LEU A 813 1.87 -5.46 -25.23
N LYS A 814 2.28 -6.62 -24.71
CA LYS A 814 3.58 -6.76 -24.04
C LYS A 814 4.73 -7.02 -25.01
N ASP A 815 4.63 -8.09 -25.80
CA ASP A 815 5.71 -8.62 -26.64
C ASP A 815 5.34 -8.69 -28.13
N LEU A 816 4.15 -8.22 -28.49
CA LEU A 816 3.60 -8.28 -29.84
C LEU A 816 3.63 -6.90 -30.53
N ASP A 817 3.94 -6.92 -31.82
CA ASP A 817 3.84 -5.73 -32.67
C ASP A 817 2.44 -5.61 -33.29
N MET A 818 1.67 -4.63 -32.79
CA MET A 818 0.33 -4.34 -33.31
C MET A 818 0.35 -3.95 -34.79
N ASP A 819 1.40 -3.32 -35.30
CA ASP A 819 1.44 -2.90 -36.71
C ASP A 819 1.57 -4.12 -37.65
N GLU A 820 2.13 -5.23 -37.17
CA GLU A 820 2.11 -6.51 -37.87
C GLU A 820 0.74 -7.19 -37.74
N LEU A 821 0.18 -7.24 -36.53
CA LEU A 821 -1.13 -7.86 -36.28
C LEU A 821 -2.29 -7.16 -36.98
N VAL A 822 -2.19 -5.84 -37.22
CA VAL A 822 -3.20 -5.09 -38.00
C VAL A 822 -3.28 -5.58 -39.44
N LYS A 823 -2.19 -6.08 -40.02
CA LYS A 823 -2.22 -6.68 -41.36
C LYS A 823 -3.07 -7.95 -41.38
N GLU A 824 -3.09 -8.68 -40.27
CA GLU A 824 -3.89 -9.90 -40.07
C GLU A 824 -5.33 -9.60 -39.61
N ALA A 825 -5.65 -8.33 -39.34
CA ALA A 825 -6.94 -7.92 -38.80
C ALA A 825 -8.08 -7.83 -39.83
N ASP A 826 -7.88 -8.36 -41.05
CA ASP A 826 -8.89 -8.45 -42.11
C ASP A 826 -9.61 -7.11 -42.41
N GLY A 827 -8.86 -6.01 -42.34
CA GLY A 827 -9.38 -4.64 -42.58
C GLY A 827 -10.37 -4.12 -41.51
N ILE A 828 -10.57 -4.84 -40.41
CA ILE A 828 -11.43 -4.43 -39.28
C ILE A 828 -10.80 -3.25 -38.53
N LEU A 829 -9.49 -3.31 -38.31
CA LEU A 829 -8.70 -2.19 -37.80
C LEU A 829 -8.30 -1.32 -38.98
N GLY A 830 -8.81 -0.09 -39.00
CA GLY A 830 -8.52 0.91 -40.01
C GLY A 830 -7.22 1.68 -39.70
N ARG A 831 -7.20 2.97 -40.04
CA ARG A 831 -6.01 3.81 -39.80
C ARG A 831 -5.69 3.97 -38.30
N PRO A 832 -4.40 4.14 -37.93
CA PRO A 832 -4.02 4.49 -36.57
C PRO A 832 -4.71 5.77 -36.09
N LEU A 833 -5.20 5.75 -34.86
CA LEU A 833 -5.77 6.92 -34.20
C LEU A 833 -4.63 7.80 -33.68
N SER A 834 -4.68 9.11 -33.97
CA SER A 834 -3.75 10.13 -33.46
C SER A 834 -2.27 9.65 -33.39
N PRO A 835 -1.59 9.48 -34.53
CA PRO A 835 -0.23 8.91 -34.58
C PRO A 835 0.81 9.67 -33.76
N GLU A 836 0.53 10.90 -33.31
CA GLU A 836 1.41 11.68 -32.41
C GLU A 836 1.32 11.19 -30.97
N VAL A 837 0.12 10.79 -30.52
CA VAL A 837 -0.14 10.28 -29.18
C VAL A 837 0.37 8.84 -29.03
N PHE A 838 0.23 8.01 -30.05
CA PHE A 838 0.58 6.58 -29.99
C PHE A 838 1.86 6.22 -30.75
N ARG A 839 2.77 7.18 -30.96
CA ARG A 839 4.01 7.02 -31.72
C ARG A 839 5.07 6.30 -30.90
N GLU A 840 5.71 5.27 -31.46
CA GLU A 840 6.86 4.63 -30.82
C GLU A 840 8.12 5.49 -30.97
N LYS A 841 8.81 5.80 -29.86
CA LYS A 841 10.23 6.16 -29.96
C LYS A 841 10.96 4.88 -30.35
N LYS A 842 11.66 4.87 -31.49
CA LYS A 842 12.67 3.83 -31.80
C LYS A 842 13.71 3.83 -30.69
N SER A 843 13.51 3.03 -29.65
CA SER A 843 14.55 2.72 -28.69
C SER A 843 15.60 1.92 -29.44
N GLY A 844 16.82 2.46 -29.57
CA GLY A 844 17.96 1.73 -30.12
C GLY A 844 18.11 0.39 -29.41
N CYS A 845 18.48 -0.64 -30.15
CA CYS A 845 18.70 -2.00 -29.68
C CYS A 845 19.45 -2.03 -28.35
N GLY A 846 18.73 -2.14 -27.24
CA GLY A 846 19.27 -2.58 -25.98
C GLY A 846 19.28 -4.09 -26.01
N LEU A 847 20.44 -4.68 -26.28
CA LEU A 847 20.70 -6.07 -25.90
C LEU A 847 20.48 -6.16 -24.38
N HIS A 848 19.28 -6.54 -23.95
CA HIS A 848 19.10 -7.08 -22.62
C HIS A 848 19.57 -8.53 -22.67
N VAL A 849 20.74 -8.70 -22.06
CA VAL A 849 21.48 -9.94 -21.85
C VAL A 849 20.54 -11.01 -21.30
N LEU A 850 20.16 -11.95 -22.17
CA LEU A 850 19.81 -13.33 -21.79
C LEU A 850 21.07 -13.99 -21.22
N GLN A 851 21.32 -13.83 -19.93
CA GLN A 851 22.15 -14.76 -19.17
C GLN A 851 21.51 -15.01 -17.81
N TRP A 852 21.49 -16.29 -17.43
CA TRP A 852 20.91 -16.92 -16.24
C TRP A 852 19.46 -17.37 -16.35
N VAL A 853 19.20 -18.40 -17.16
CA VAL A 853 18.68 -19.74 -16.76
C VAL A 853 18.96 -20.70 -17.93
N PRO A 854 19.84 -21.71 -17.77
CA PRO A 854 19.31 -23.08 -17.75
C PRO A 854 20.14 -24.02 -16.86
N LEU A 855 19.60 -24.35 -15.69
CA LEU A 855 19.96 -25.57 -14.97
C LEU A 855 18.72 -26.01 -14.21
N LEU A 856 17.83 -26.70 -14.91
CA LEU A 856 16.86 -27.70 -14.44
C LEU A 856 16.14 -28.18 -15.71
N PHE A 857 16.03 -29.49 -15.89
CA PHE A 857 15.61 -30.21 -17.10
C PHE A 857 16.72 -30.41 -18.15
N GLY A 858 17.48 -31.48 -17.93
CA GLY A 858 18.28 -32.07 -18.99
C GLY A 858 17.37 -32.79 -19.98
N GLU A 859 17.29 -32.29 -21.20
CA GLU A 859 17.02 -33.09 -22.39
C GLU A 859 17.97 -32.66 -23.51
N ARG A 860 18.60 -33.66 -24.13
CA ARG A 860 19.56 -33.50 -25.23
C ARG A 860 18.83 -32.99 -26.46
N LEU A 861 19.11 -31.75 -26.87
CA LEU A 861 18.82 -31.28 -28.22
C LEU A 861 20.13 -31.25 -29.03
N GLN A 862 20.26 -32.21 -29.94
CA GLN A 862 21.27 -32.23 -30.99
C GLN A 862 21.05 -31.03 -31.92
N ILE A 863 22.05 -30.17 -32.02
CA ILE A 863 22.11 -29.08 -32.98
C ILE A 863 22.63 -29.67 -34.29
N TYR A 864 21.77 -29.78 -35.31
CA TYR A 864 22.21 -29.72 -36.71
C TYR A 864 22.10 -28.27 -37.16
N GLY A 865 23.25 -27.66 -37.44
CA GLY A 865 23.29 -26.36 -38.12
C GLY A 865 22.86 -26.47 -39.57
N VAL A 866 22.57 -25.34 -40.20
CA VAL A 866 23.01 -24.97 -41.56
C VAL A 866 22.78 -23.46 -41.75
N GLN A 867 23.65 -22.90 -42.57
CA GLN A 867 24.07 -21.52 -42.77
C GLN A 867 23.08 -20.61 -43.53
N HIS A 868 23.28 -19.30 -43.31
CA HIS A 868 23.22 -18.16 -44.25
C HIS A 868 22.24 -18.18 -45.43
N ASN A 869 21.34 -17.19 -45.48
CA ASN A 869 21.64 -15.88 -46.08
C ASN A 869 20.72 -14.79 -45.53
#